data_AF-A0A6G2QFD3-F1
#
_entry.id   AF-A0A6G2QFD3-F1
#
_cell.length_a   1.000
_cell.length_b   1.000
_cell.length_c   1.000
_cell.angle_alpha   90.00
_cell.angle_beta   90.00
_cell.angle_gamma   90.00
#
_symmetry.space_group_name_H-M   'P 1'
#
loop_
_entity.id
_entity.type
_entity.pdbx_description
1 polymer ?
#
loop_
_entity_poly.entity_id
_entity_poly.type
_entity_poly.pdbx_seq_one_letter_code
_entity_poly.pdbx_strand_id
1 'polypeptide(L)'
;MLSGAGVVTYAVAGPPSGPSAAAEKSRKPSVHTLKLQDRGGGRRGLDRRTTERFSAVLLTWNDPEAEAKGTPEVRTRDLRTGEWSDWQQLEDEANQADGAEGERAAVRGGTASVWTGDADGVEVRLVNADGSQAGRQPAGMDVRLLDPGTDPEGSPATAGMEPAAFTAQTTDPSAPAPAETQTTDPASPPATETAAPTDPATDTASPTPTGTPSETATETASPSPTPTVPEPRPSTVVKPPILSQAEWGASTDYDGTPSYGTEIKAAVIHHTGVDSDNGVSCASSRARMRSIQQEHFARGYFDIGYNFVVDRCGQIFEGRSGGMDLPVVGAHDVGFNTDTVGISYLGNFESAKPSRAAMDSIARIVAWKFGMYGIDPTGKVTMTSGTEAGVSGNKIDKGESVTLPRVFGHRDTNYTACPGANLYPQLSRIATVAKAPGISHALATSDHDRDGLADLVAGTPRAGSGAGSVTVIPGGIDGPVTAAARTLTQNSAGVSGSSESGDGFGTSTAWGDVNGDGYADLAIGVPGEDDTSGHADRGSVVVMYGPALNTGFGYTTGGVTMTGAKLGSTVAVGDFNGDGKADVFSAGTGRGGNWNARHTGGATKYGTLTASTGAVSHLDAASGDFNRDGYADIALNYRDSGNIGRVVRFAGSASGLTKVGVISVKGGRSLAAGDFNNNGYDDIVIGQPYGSESGSTVKGGQITMVLGTSTGFTTTGMRTVHQDTSGIPGANESGDALGSSVSAGDYDGDGHADVLAGIPLEDLTR
;
A
#
# COMPACT_ATOMS: atom_id res chain seq x y z
N MET A 1 -3.07 23.02 23.29
CA MET A 1 -3.96 22.91 22.12
C MET A 1 -3.43 21.73 21.33
N LEU A 2 -4.26 20.73 21.04
CA LEU A 2 -3.88 19.53 20.29
C LEU A 2 -3.47 19.95 18.87
N SER A 3 -2.32 19.48 18.40
CA SER A 3 -1.89 19.57 17.00
C SER A 3 -2.33 18.30 16.28
N GLY A 4 -3.21 18.46 15.29
CA GLY A 4 -3.18 17.70 14.03
C GLY A 4 -3.15 16.18 14.07
N ALA A 5 -4.08 15.52 14.77
CA ALA A 5 -4.69 14.32 14.24
C ALA A 5 -6.19 14.60 14.22
N GLY A 6 -6.80 14.71 13.04
CA GLY A 6 -8.23 14.93 12.92
C GLY A 6 -9.00 13.74 13.49
N VAL A 7 -9.37 13.80 14.77
CA VAL A 7 -10.35 12.89 15.35
C VAL A 7 -11.73 13.34 14.90
N VAL A 8 -12.30 12.65 13.91
CA VAL A 8 -13.74 12.72 13.62
C VAL A 8 -14.44 11.80 14.62
N THR A 9 -15.11 12.36 15.63
CA THR A 9 -16.05 11.61 16.47
C THR A 9 -17.35 11.35 15.71
N TYR A 10 -17.65 10.10 15.37
CA TYR A 10 -18.96 9.66 14.89
C TYR A 10 -19.79 9.09 16.04
N ALA A 11 -21.07 9.50 16.14
CA ALA A 11 -22.09 8.82 16.93
C ALA A 11 -23.05 8.14 15.96
N VAL A 12 -23.06 6.81 15.93
CA VAL A 12 -23.95 6.00 15.06
C VAL A 12 -25.06 5.39 15.91
N ALA A 13 -26.32 5.60 15.50
CA ALA A 13 -27.50 4.96 16.08
C ALA A 13 -27.67 3.54 15.51
N GLY A 14 -27.83 2.53 16.38
CA GLY A 14 -27.87 1.11 15.99
C GLY A 14 -29.22 0.63 15.42
N PRO A 15 -29.25 -0.20 14.36
CA PRO A 15 -30.43 -0.93 13.86
C PRO A 15 -30.66 -2.29 14.57
N PRO A 16 -31.81 -2.99 14.36
CA PRO A 16 -32.31 -4.07 15.22
C PRO A 16 -31.60 -5.43 15.04
N SER A 17 -31.57 -6.23 16.12
CA SER A 17 -30.77 -7.44 16.32
C SER A 17 -31.38 -8.75 15.79
N GLY A 18 -30.57 -9.55 15.05
CA GLY A 18 -30.77 -10.95 14.69
C GLY A 18 -29.68 -11.87 15.29
N PRO A 19 -29.77 -13.22 15.16
CA PRO A 19 -28.91 -14.16 15.86
C PRO A 19 -27.49 -14.32 15.27
N SER A 20 -26.49 -14.36 16.16
CA SER A 20 -25.02 -14.40 15.93
C SER A 20 -24.49 -15.73 15.34
N ALA A 21 -23.54 -15.64 14.39
CA ALA A 21 -22.83 -16.76 13.76
C ALA A 21 -21.38 -16.94 14.29
N ALA A 22 -20.90 -18.18 14.33
CA ALA A 22 -19.60 -18.58 14.91
C ALA A 22 -18.39 -18.35 13.98
N ALA A 23 -17.18 -18.22 14.56
CA ALA A 23 -15.91 -18.07 13.83
C ALA A 23 -15.69 -19.17 12.77
N GLU A 24 -15.33 -18.77 11.55
CA GLU A 24 -15.16 -19.69 10.43
C GLU A 24 -13.98 -20.63 10.62
N LYS A 25 -14.19 -21.92 10.35
CA LYS A 25 -13.11 -22.91 10.33
C LYS A 25 -12.18 -22.64 9.15
N SER A 26 -10.88 -22.87 9.34
CA SER A 26 -9.90 -22.84 8.25
C SER A 26 -10.32 -23.75 7.09
N ARG A 27 -10.23 -23.24 5.86
CA ARG A 27 -10.57 -23.94 4.62
C ARG A 27 -9.43 -23.79 3.63
N LYS A 28 -9.09 -24.89 2.96
CA LYS A 28 -8.14 -24.86 1.83
C LYS A 28 -8.84 -24.33 0.58
N PRO A 29 -8.09 -23.68 -0.34
CA PRO A 29 -8.64 -23.34 -1.65
C PRO A 29 -9.11 -24.60 -2.39
N SER A 30 -10.28 -24.55 -3.03
CA SER A 30 -10.84 -25.65 -3.83
C SER A 30 -11.53 -25.18 -5.11
N VAL A 31 -11.63 -26.09 -6.09
CA VAL A 31 -12.32 -25.84 -7.37
C VAL A 31 -13.43 -26.86 -7.57
N HIS A 32 -14.66 -26.39 -7.71
CA HIS A 32 -15.83 -27.23 -7.99
C HIS A 32 -16.20 -27.15 -9.47
N THR A 33 -16.30 -28.31 -10.12
CA THR A 33 -16.57 -28.39 -11.57
C THR A 33 -18.00 -28.80 -11.84
N LEU A 34 -18.69 -27.99 -12.65
CA LEU A 34 -20.09 -28.14 -12.96
C LEU A 34 -20.28 -28.28 -14.47
N LYS A 35 -20.90 -29.38 -14.90
CA LYS A 35 -21.21 -29.59 -16.32
C LYS A 35 -22.39 -28.72 -16.76
N LEU A 36 -22.22 -28.08 -17.91
CA LEU A 36 -23.32 -27.39 -18.60
C LEU A 36 -24.30 -28.42 -19.18
N GLN A 37 -25.59 -28.10 -19.10
CA GLN A 37 -26.66 -28.91 -19.67
C GLN A 37 -26.74 -28.69 -21.19
N ASP A 38 -26.94 -29.78 -21.94
CA ASP A 38 -27.25 -29.71 -23.38
C ASP A 38 -28.72 -29.29 -23.57
N ARG A 39 -28.95 -28.21 -24.32
CA ARG A 39 -30.28 -27.65 -24.62
C ARG A 39 -30.70 -27.86 -26.07
N GLY A 40 -30.01 -28.74 -26.80
CA GLY A 40 -30.24 -29.02 -28.21
C GLY A 40 -29.78 -27.89 -29.13
N GLY A 41 -29.46 -28.24 -30.38
CA GLY A 41 -28.93 -27.28 -31.37
C GLY A 41 -27.52 -26.76 -31.03
N GLY A 42 -26.77 -27.49 -30.19
CA GLY A 42 -25.42 -27.10 -29.73
C GLY A 42 -25.42 -26.01 -28.65
N ARG A 43 -26.57 -25.66 -28.07
CA ARG A 43 -26.70 -24.69 -26.98
C ARG A 43 -26.37 -25.35 -25.65
N ARG A 44 -25.70 -24.59 -24.77
CA ARG A 44 -25.32 -25.02 -23.42
C ARG A 44 -25.72 -23.95 -22.39
N GLY A 45 -25.97 -24.38 -21.16
CA GLY A 45 -26.27 -23.47 -20.06
C GLY A 45 -26.38 -24.21 -18.73
N LEU A 46 -26.50 -23.46 -17.63
CA LEU A 46 -26.74 -23.98 -16.30
C LEU A 46 -27.88 -23.20 -15.67
N ASP A 47 -28.99 -23.88 -15.38
CA ASP A 47 -30.09 -23.29 -14.60
C ASP A 47 -29.69 -23.04 -13.15
N ARG A 48 -30.45 -22.16 -12.47
CA ARG A 48 -30.23 -21.84 -11.06
C ARG A 48 -30.04 -23.09 -10.23
N ARG A 49 -28.93 -23.15 -9.52
CA ARG A 49 -28.60 -24.25 -8.63
C ARG A 49 -27.88 -23.73 -7.40
N THR A 50 -28.21 -24.30 -6.25
CA THR A 50 -27.44 -24.16 -5.00
C THR A 50 -26.20 -25.03 -5.05
N THR A 51 -25.09 -24.49 -4.57
CA THR A 51 -23.76 -25.11 -4.60
C THR A 51 -23.11 -25.01 -3.23
N GLU A 52 -21.91 -25.58 -3.10
CA GLU A 52 -21.00 -25.18 -2.03
C GLU A 52 -20.55 -23.72 -2.25
N ARG A 53 -19.94 -23.12 -1.21
CA ARG A 53 -19.42 -21.75 -1.26
C ARG A 53 -18.36 -21.61 -2.35
N PHE A 54 -18.35 -20.48 -3.02
CA PHE A 54 -17.28 -20.06 -3.92
C PHE A 54 -17.19 -18.53 -3.92
N SER A 55 -16.10 -17.98 -4.46
CA SER A 55 -15.91 -16.52 -4.57
C SER A 55 -15.53 -16.03 -5.96
N ALA A 56 -15.29 -16.94 -6.91
CA ALA A 56 -15.17 -16.59 -8.32
C ALA A 56 -15.68 -17.69 -9.25
N VAL A 57 -16.01 -17.32 -10.49
CA VAL A 57 -16.53 -18.24 -11.52
C VAL A 57 -15.84 -18.01 -12.85
N LEU A 58 -15.48 -19.09 -13.54
CA LEU A 58 -15.06 -19.07 -14.95
C LEU A 58 -15.66 -20.23 -15.75
N LEU A 59 -15.58 -20.15 -17.08
CA LEU A 59 -15.80 -21.27 -17.98
C LEU A 59 -14.46 -21.77 -18.53
N THR A 60 -14.32 -23.09 -18.71
CA THR A 60 -13.15 -23.69 -19.39
C THR A 60 -13.59 -24.71 -20.44
N TRP A 61 -12.78 -24.95 -21.46
CA TRP A 61 -13.01 -25.94 -22.51
C TRP A 61 -11.71 -26.61 -22.96
N ASN A 62 -11.80 -27.64 -23.81
CA ASN A 62 -10.66 -28.52 -24.09
C ASN A 62 -9.62 -27.93 -25.06
N ASP A 63 -10.06 -27.13 -26.04
CA ASP A 63 -9.19 -26.58 -27.08
C ASP A 63 -8.78 -25.14 -26.73
N PRO A 64 -7.52 -24.86 -26.39
CA PRO A 64 -7.08 -23.53 -25.98
C PRO A 64 -7.17 -22.45 -27.07
N GLU A 65 -7.23 -22.84 -28.34
CA GLU A 65 -7.38 -21.90 -29.46
C GLU A 65 -8.85 -21.71 -29.88
N ALA A 66 -9.79 -22.45 -29.28
CA ALA A 66 -11.21 -22.26 -29.53
C ALA A 66 -11.75 -21.09 -28.71
N GLU A 67 -12.67 -20.32 -29.30
CA GLU A 67 -13.40 -19.23 -28.62
C GLU A 67 -14.85 -19.64 -28.33
N ALA A 68 -15.44 -19.08 -27.27
CA ALA A 68 -16.85 -19.24 -27.02
C ALA A 68 -17.67 -18.62 -28.17
N LYS A 69 -18.86 -19.16 -28.42
CA LYS A 69 -19.79 -18.57 -29.41
C LYS A 69 -20.85 -17.78 -28.67
N GLY A 70 -20.94 -16.48 -28.98
CA GLY A 70 -21.69 -15.53 -28.17
C GLY A 70 -20.93 -15.16 -26.90
N THR A 71 -21.57 -14.37 -26.03
CA THR A 71 -21.01 -13.93 -24.75
C THR A 71 -21.49 -14.86 -23.64
N PRO A 72 -20.59 -15.56 -22.94
CA PRO A 72 -20.95 -16.26 -21.73
C PRO A 72 -21.31 -15.24 -20.64
N GLU A 73 -22.39 -15.49 -19.93
CA GLU A 73 -22.84 -14.66 -18.82
C GLU A 73 -23.15 -15.52 -17.61
N VAL A 74 -22.83 -14.99 -16.43
CA VAL A 74 -23.08 -15.61 -15.13
C VAL A 74 -23.89 -14.67 -14.24
N ARG A 75 -24.72 -15.24 -13.39
CA ARG A 75 -25.21 -14.54 -12.19
C ARG A 75 -25.12 -15.47 -11.01
N THR A 76 -24.90 -14.89 -9.84
CA THR A 76 -24.67 -15.64 -8.61
C THR A 76 -25.61 -15.21 -7.51
N ARG A 77 -25.75 -16.07 -6.50
CA ARG A 77 -26.50 -15.76 -5.29
C ARG A 77 -25.52 -15.47 -4.16
N ASP A 78 -25.57 -14.27 -3.62
CA ASP A 78 -24.77 -13.86 -2.46
C ASP A 78 -25.13 -14.75 -1.27
N LEU A 79 -24.11 -15.32 -0.62
CA LEU A 79 -24.27 -16.28 0.47
C LEU A 79 -24.93 -15.64 1.71
N ARG A 80 -24.71 -14.34 1.94
CA ARG A 80 -25.16 -13.63 3.14
C ARG A 80 -26.58 -13.08 2.96
N THR A 81 -26.86 -12.43 1.83
CA THR A 81 -28.16 -11.80 1.57
C THR A 81 -29.16 -12.76 0.93
N GLY A 82 -28.68 -13.81 0.25
CA GLY A 82 -29.52 -14.72 -0.54
C GLY A 82 -30.05 -14.10 -1.84
N GLU A 83 -29.62 -12.88 -2.18
CA GLU A 83 -30.03 -12.16 -3.38
C GLU A 83 -29.22 -12.61 -4.60
N TRP A 84 -29.87 -12.62 -5.77
CA TRP A 84 -29.22 -12.91 -7.03
C TRP A 84 -28.69 -11.63 -7.67
N SER A 85 -27.46 -11.65 -8.16
CA SER A 85 -26.91 -10.56 -8.95
C SER A 85 -27.63 -10.39 -10.28
N ASP A 86 -27.42 -9.24 -10.90
CA ASP A 86 -27.60 -9.09 -12.35
C ASP A 86 -26.63 -10.00 -13.13
N TRP A 87 -26.88 -10.14 -14.43
CA TRP A 87 -26.00 -10.90 -15.32
C TRP A 87 -24.68 -10.16 -15.53
N GLN A 88 -23.58 -10.88 -15.38
CA GLN A 88 -22.22 -10.41 -15.58
C GLN A 88 -21.60 -11.18 -16.74
N GLN A 89 -20.85 -10.48 -17.60
CA GLN A 89 -20.17 -11.10 -18.74
C GLN A 89 -18.88 -11.79 -18.27
N LEU A 90 -18.57 -12.91 -18.90
CA LEU A 90 -17.30 -13.60 -18.75
C LEU A 90 -16.53 -13.43 -20.05
N GLU A 91 -15.50 -12.59 -20.00
CA GLU A 91 -14.66 -12.27 -21.15
C GLU A 91 -13.82 -13.47 -21.56
N ASP A 92 -13.81 -13.79 -22.85
CA ASP A 92 -12.94 -14.84 -23.39
C ASP A 92 -11.46 -14.42 -23.21
N GLU A 93 -10.64 -15.34 -22.71
CA GLU A 93 -9.24 -15.06 -22.43
C GLU A 93 -8.31 -16.02 -23.18
N ALA A 94 -7.54 -15.47 -24.11
CA ALA A 94 -6.56 -16.22 -24.88
C ALA A 94 -5.46 -16.81 -23.99
N ASN A 95 -4.97 -17.99 -24.36
CA ASN A 95 -3.85 -18.62 -23.66
C ASN A 95 -2.55 -17.80 -23.86
N GLN A 96 -1.86 -17.49 -22.78
CA GLN A 96 -0.64 -16.67 -22.80
C GLN A 96 0.63 -17.46 -22.49
N ALA A 97 0.52 -18.77 -22.25
CA ALA A 97 1.68 -19.64 -22.09
C ALA A 97 2.33 -19.98 -23.45
N ASP A 98 3.66 -19.86 -23.51
CA ASP A 98 4.48 -20.29 -24.65
C ASP A 98 5.61 -21.23 -24.19
N GLY A 99 6.48 -21.61 -25.15
CA GLY A 99 7.59 -22.52 -24.91
C GLY A 99 7.14 -23.87 -24.32
N ALA A 100 7.93 -24.39 -23.37
CA ALA A 100 7.68 -25.70 -22.76
C ALA A 100 6.33 -25.77 -22.02
N GLU A 101 5.82 -24.65 -21.51
CA GLU A 101 4.53 -24.62 -20.83
C GLU A 101 3.37 -24.66 -21.81
N GLY A 102 3.45 -23.87 -22.90
CA GLY A 102 2.43 -23.84 -23.95
C GLY A 102 2.33 -25.15 -24.74
N GLU A 103 3.41 -25.94 -24.80
CA GLU A 103 3.42 -27.27 -25.44
C GLU A 103 2.76 -28.38 -24.61
N ARG A 104 2.38 -28.10 -23.35
CA ARG A 104 1.77 -29.12 -22.49
C ARG A 104 0.34 -29.42 -22.92
N ALA A 105 0.01 -30.72 -22.99
CA ALA A 105 -1.33 -31.19 -23.35
C ALA A 105 -2.45 -30.81 -22.36
N ALA A 106 -2.11 -30.22 -21.20
CA ALA A 106 -3.06 -29.85 -20.15
C ALA A 106 -3.65 -28.44 -20.33
N VAL A 107 -3.13 -27.62 -21.26
CA VAL A 107 -3.63 -26.26 -21.49
C VAL A 107 -5.06 -26.28 -22.02
N ARG A 108 -5.91 -25.43 -21.47
CA ARG A 108 -7.35 -25.33 -21.76
C ARG A 108 -7.70 -23.89 -22.09
N GLY A 109 -8.66 -23.72 -23.01
CA GLY A 109 -9.24 -22.41 -23.26
C GLY A 109 -10.24 -22.06 -22.15
N GLY A 110 -10.47 -20.77 -21.95
CA GLY A 110 -11.35 -20.32 -20.89
C GLY A 110 -11.68 -18.85 -20.97
N THR A 111 -12.59 -18.45 -20.10
CA THR A 111 -12.85 -17.04 -19.81
C THR A 111 -11.97 -16.58 -18.65
N ALA A 112 -11.80 -15.27 -18.51
CA ALA A 112 -11.36 -14.67 -17.26
C ALA A 112 -12.36 -15.03 -16.14
N SER A 113 -11.88 -15.18 -14.90
CA SER A 113 -12.79 -15.41 -13.77
C SER A 113 -13.41 -14.10 -13.27
N VAL A 114 -14.71 -14.13 -12.99
CA VAL A 114 -15.43 -13.03 -12.36
C VAL A 114 -15.45 -13.23 -10.84
N TRP A 115 -15.08 -12.18 -10.10
CA TRP A 115 -15.18 -12.12 -8.65
C TRP A 115 -16.62 -11.88 -8.22
N THR A 116 -17.12 -12.69 -7.28
CA THR A 116 -18.53 -12.67 -6.89
C THR A 116 -18.75 -12.24 -5.44
N GLY A 117 -17.68 -12.07 -4.67
CA GLY A 117 -17.76 -12.21 -3.22
C GLY A 117 -18.24 -13.63 -2.86
N ASP A 118 -18.61 -13.86 -1.59
CA ASP A 118 -19.09 -15.18 -1.19
C ASP A 118 -20.46 -15.50 -1.78
N ALA A 119 -20.52 -16.58 -2.55
CA ALA A 119 -21.73 -17.03 -3.22
C ALA A 119 -21.97 -18.53 -3.02
N ASP A 120 -23.24 -18.93 -3.05
CA ASP A 120 -23.68 -20.32 -2.88
C ASP A 120 -24.73 -20.76 -3.92
N GLY A 121 -24.87 -19.96 -4.97
CA GLY A 121 -25.76 -20.25 -6.09
C GLY A 121 -25.22 -19.67 -7.37
N VAL A 122 -25.43 -20.38 -8.48
CA VAL A 122 -24.93 -20.01 -9.80
C VAL A 122 -25.94 -20.32 -10.90
N GLU A 123 -25.96 -19.48 -11.92
CA GLU A 123 -26.65 -19.69 -13.19
C GLU A 123 -25.77 -19.18 -14.33
N VAL A 124 -25.70 -19.92 -15.43
CA VAL A 124 -24.86 -19.59 -16.58
C VAL A 124 -25.69 -19.69 -17.86
N ARG A 125 -25.55 -18.69 -18.73
CA ARG A 125 -26.11 -18.70 -20.09
C ARG A 125 -25.06 -18.25 -21.09
N LEU A 126 -25.24 -18.63 -22.35
CA LEU A 126 -24.42 -18.13 -23.46
C LEU A 126 -25.38 -17.46 -24.44
N VAL A 127 -25.16 -16.18 -24.72
CA VAL A 127 -26.09 -15.34 -25.50
C VAL A 127 -25.40 -14.73 -26.71
N ASN A 128 -26.11 -14.63 -27.83
CA ASN A 128 -25.69 -13.81 -28.96
C ASN A 128 -25.91 -12.33 -28.64
N ALA A 129 -25.40 -11.43 -29.47
CA ALA A 129 -25.58 -9.98 -29.31
C ALA A 129 -27.07 -9.52 -29.29
N ASP A 130 -27.99 -10.33 -29.84
CA ASP A 130 -29.44 -10.08 -29.81
C ASP A 130 -30.15 -10.66 -28.56
N GLY A 131 -29.39 -11.23 -27.61
CA GLY A 131 -29.90 -11.86 -26.38
C GLY A 131 -30.44 -13.28 -26.55
N SER A 132 -30.45 -13.83 -27.77
CA SER A 132 -30.85 -15.23 -28.01
C SER A 132 -29.76 -16.20 -27.55
N GLN A 133 -30.11 -17.43 -27.16
CA GLN A 133 -29.11 -18.42 -26.72
C GLN A 133 -28.17 -18.84 -27.86
N ALA A 134 -26.87 -18.77 -27.61
CA ALA A 134 -25.83 -19.14 -28.55
C ALA A 134 -25.56 -20.66 -28.57
N GLY A 135 -25.41 -21.21 -29.78
CA GLY A 135 -25.10 -22.63 -30.00
C GLY A 135 -23.68 -22.86 -30.53
N ARG A 136 -23.31 -24.14 -30.70
CA ARG A 136 -22.00 -24.61 -31.21
C ARG A 136 -20.83 -24.25 -30.29
N GLN A 137 -21.05 -24.42 -28.99
CA GLN A 137 -20.01 -24.15 -28.00
C GLN A 137 -18.82 -25.12 -28.09
N PRO A 138 -17.61 -24.68 -27.71
CA PRO A 138 -16.43 -25.53 -27.63
C PRO A 138 -16.65 -26.86 -26.90
N ALA A 139 -15.92 -27.89 -27.35
CA ALA A 139 -16.01 -29.21 -26.76
C ALA A 139 -15.47 -29.21 -25.32
N GLY A 140 -16.17 -29.92 -24.44
CA GLY A 140 -15.75 -30.05 -23.04
C GLY A 140 -15.98 -28.81 -22.17
N MET A 141 -16.76 -27.83 -22.66
CA MET A 141 -17.07 -26.61 -21.91
C MET A 141 -17.78 -26.91 -20.58
N ASP A 142 -17.20 -26.44 -19.47
CA ASP A 142 -17.73 -26.56 -18.12
C ASP A 142 -17.51 -25.30 -17.28
N VAL A 143 -18.27 -25.19 -16.20
CA VAL A 143 -18.19 -24.09 -15.23
C VAL A 143 -17.28 -24.52 -14.09
N ARG A 144 -16.37 -23.64 -13.70
CA ARG A 144 -15.47 -23.81 -12.55
C ARG A 144 -15.84 -22.77 -11.50
N LEU A 145 -16.21 -23.24 -10.31
CA LEU A 145 -16.44 -22.41 -9.14
C LEU A 145 -15.20 -22.45 -8.27
N LEU A 146 -14.63 -21.29 -7.99
CA LEU A 146 -13.36 -21.14 -7.29
C LEU A 146 -13.64 -20.70 -5.86
N ASP A 147 -13.34 -21.56 -4.89
CA ASP A 147 -13.32 -21.21 -3.48
C ASP A 147 -11.87 -20.87 -3.09
N PRO A 148 -11.55 -19.61 -2.76
CA PRO A 148 -10.21 -19.22 -2.38
C PRO A 148 -9.80 -19.74 -1.00
N GLY A 149 -10.68 -20.40 -0.25
CA GLY A 149 -10.40 -20.84 1.12
C GLY A 149 -10.27 -19.66 2.09
N THR A 150 -9.62 -19.90 3.22
CA THR A 150 -9.30 -18.87 4.22
C THR A 150 -7.83 -18.46 4.12
N ASP A 151 -7.49 -17.30 4.69
CA ASP A 151 -6.08 -16.92 4.86
C ASP A 151 -5.31 -17.95 5.70
N PRO A 152 -3.97 -18.05 5.53
CA PRO A 152 -3.13 -18.93 6.34
C PRO A 152 -3.23 -18.62 7.84
N GLU A 153 -2.99 -19.63 8.68
CA GLU A 153 -2.87 -19.40 10.13
C GLU A 153 -1.70 -18.45 10.43
N GLY A 154 -1.95 -17.42 11.23
CA GLY A 154 -0.96 -16.39 11.56
C GLY A 154 -0.85 -15.26 10.55
N SER A 155 -1.57 -15.33 9.41
CA SER A 155 -1.80 -14.15 8.59
C SER A 155 -2.64 -13.13 9.36
N PRO A 156 -2.48 -11.83 9.06
CA PRO A 156 -3.31 -10.77 9.61
C PRO A 156 -4.78 -11.14 9.44
N ALA A 157 -5.49 -11.29 10.55
CA ALA A 157 -6.90 -11.58 10.49
C ALA A 157 -7.59 -10.34 9.94
N THR A 158 -8.14 -10.40 8.73
CA THR A 158 -9.20 -9.47 8.31
C THR A 158 -10.25 -9.55 9.41
N ALA A 159 -10.43 -8.48 10.18
CA ALA A 159 -11.13 -8.52 11.46
C ALA A 159 -12.51 -9.20 11.33
N GLY A 160 -12.53 -10.51 11.57
CA GLY A 160 -13.69 -11.36 11.48
C GLY A 160 -14.33 -11.43 12.85
N MET A 161 -14.97 -10.35 13.30
CA MET A 161 -15.86 -10.39 14.46
C MET A 161 -16.89 -9.26 14.43
N GLU A 162 -18.16 -9.67 14.49
CA GLU A 162 -19.37 -8.86 14.30
C GLU A 162 -19.55 -7.68 15.29
N PRO A 163 -20.45 -6.71 14.97
CA PRO A 163 -20.64 -5.48 15.71
C PRO A 163 -21.07 -5.76 17.15
N ALA A 164 -20.28 -5.29 18.11
CA ALA A 164 -20.66 -5.32 19.51
C ALA A 164 -21.86 -4.39 19.73
N ALA A 165 -23.06 -4.94 19.68
CA ALA A 165 -24.25 -4.31 20.21
C ALA A 165 -24.10 -4.19 21.73
N PHE A 166 -23.83 -2.96 22.18
CA PHE A 166 -23.85 -2.52 23.57
C PHE A 166 -25.10 -2.99 24.31
N THR A 167 -24.92 -3.60 25.48
CA THR A 167 -25.90 -3.51 26.57
C THR A 167 -25.26 -2.76 27.73
N ALA A 168 -25.56 -1.46 27.81
CA ALA A 168 -25.43 -0.70 29.04
C ALA A 168 -26.59 -1.07 29.96
N GLN A 169 -26.28 -1.58 31.15
CA GLN A 169 -27.21 -1.52 32.28
C GLN A 169 -26.64 -0.50 33.27
N THR A 170 -27.22 0.70 33.25
CA THR A 170 -27.03 1.74 34.26
C THR A 170 -27.85 1.38 35.50
N THR A 171 -27.22 1.38 36.68
CA THR A 171 -27.68 2.10 37.90
C THR A 171 -26.64 2.00 39.04
N ASP A 172 -26.25 3.20 39.53
CA ASP A 172 -25.44 3.62 40.69
C ASP A 172 -25.84 3.03 42.08
N PRO A 173 -25.25 3.43 43.24
CA PRO A 173 -23.85 3.58 43.67
C PRO A 173 -23.57 2.99 45.10
N SER A 174 -22.32 2.62 45.45
CA SER A 174 -21.84 2.64 46.87
C SER A 174 -20.34 2.35 47.03
N ALA A 175 -19.71 3.15 47.88
CA ALA A 175 -18.30 3.17 48.32
C ALA A 175 -17.99 2.12 49.43
N PRO A 176 -16.82 2.11 50.13
CA PRO A 176 -15.45 2.59 49.84
C PRO A 176 -14.35 1.50 50.05
N ALA A 177 -13.08 1.92 49.84
CA ALA A 177 -11.76 1.26 50.00
C ALA A 177 -11.52 0.43 51.30
N PRO A 178 -10.44 -0.39 51.41
CA PRO A 178 -9.04 0.08 51.59
C PRO A 178 -8.01 -0.71 50.73
N ALA A 179 -6.92 -0.09 50.24
CA ALA A 179 -5.61 0.17 50.88
C ALA A 179 -4.78 -1.09 51.18
N GLU A 180 -3.45 -0.92 51.07
CA GLU A 180 -2.33 -1.84 51.42
C GLU A 180 -1.61 -2.50 50.23
N THR A 181 -0.28 -2.60 50.13
CA THR A 181 0.87 -2.02 50.87
C THR A 181 2.10 -2.29 50.00
N GLN A 182 2.95 -1.28 49.81
CA GLN A 182 4.31 -1.46 49.30
C GLN A 182 5.12 -2.30 50.29
N THR A 183 5.81 -3.34 49.82
CA THR A 183 7.02 -3.84 50.50
C THR A 183 8.12 -4.06 49.49
N THR A 184 9.09 -3.16 49.58
CA THR A 184 10.46 -3.27 49.09
C THR A 184 11.21 -4.33 49.89
N ASP A 185 12.03 -5.15 49.24
CA ASP A 185 13.40 -5.36 49.73
C ASP A 185 14.36 -5.92 48.64
N PRO A 186 15.68 -5.60 48.73
CA PRO A 186 16.66 -5.79 47.67
C PRO A 186 17.64 -6.95 47.93
N ALA A 187 18.28 -7.47 46.88
CA ALA A 187 19.59 -8.15 46.93
C ALA A 187 20.14 -8.28 45.49
N SER A 188 21.07 -7.43 45.07
CA SER A 188 22.54 -7.59 45.09
C SER A 188 23.16 -8.64 44.14
N PRO A 189 24.33 -8.33 43.51
CA PRO A 189 24.81 -8.90 42.25
C PRO A 189 25.88 -10.01 42.47
N PRO A 190 26.54 -10.58 41.43
CA PRO A 190 27.78 -9.94 40.94
C PRO A 190 28.23 -10.24 39.48
N ALA A 191 29.23 -9.43 39.08
CA ALA A 191 30.44 -9.76 38.31
C ALA A 191 30.39 -9.93 36.77
N THR A 192 30.72 -8.81 36.11
CA THR A 192 31.88 -8.59 35.23
C THR A 192 32.72 -9.79 34.81
N GLU A 193 32.92 -9.94 33.50
CA GLU A 193 34.24 -10.25 32.94
C GLU A 193 34.40 -9.62 31.54
N THR A 194 35.53 -8.94 31.37
CA THR A 194 35.97 -8.23 30.16
C THR A 194 37.15 -9.01 29.59
N ALA A 195 37.15 -9.27 28.28
CA ALA A 195 38.39 -9.40 27.51
C ALA A 195 38.15 -9.13 26.02
N ALA A 196 38.91 -8.19 25.49
CA ALA A 196 39.19 -7.93 24.08
C ALA A 196 40.73 -8.00 23.93
N PRO A 197 41.33 -7.70 22.76
CA PRO A 197 41.10 -8.19 21.40
C PRO A 197 42.43 -8.71 20.79
N THR A 198 42.39 -9.24 19.56
CA THR A 198 43.59 -9.24 18.68
C THR A 198 43.19 -9.24 17.22
N ASP A 199 43.95 -8.46 16.45
CA ASP A 199 43.81 -8.07 15.05
C ASP A 199 45.11 -8.53 14.30
N PRO A 200 45.37 -8.19 13.03
CA PRO A 200 45.09 -9.01 11.85
C PRO A 200 46.36 -9.39 11.05
N ALA A 201 46.21 -10.11 9.93
CA ALA A 201 47.26 -10.18 8.89
C ALA A 201 46.70 -10.38 7.47
N THR A 202 47.22 -9.54 6.59
CA THR A 202 47.13 -9.44 5.13
C THR A 202 47.91 -10.55 4.41
N ASP A 203 47.54 -10.90 3.18
CA ASP A 203 48.46 -10.73 2.03
C ASP A 203 47.82 -10.92 0.65
N THR A 204 48.39 -10.18 -0.30
CA THR A 204 48.06 -10.03 -1.72
C THR A 204 49.07 -10.84 -2.55
N ALA A 205 48.67 -11.47 -3.67
CA ALA A 205 49.42 -11.45 -4.95
C ALA A 205 48.78 -12.33 -6.04
N SER A 206 48.68 -11.76 -7.24
CA SER A 206 48.58 -12.39 -8.56
C SER A 206 49.88 -12.01 -9.32
N PRO A 207 50.39 -12.77 -10.33
CA PRO A 207 49.87 -12.60 -11.71
C PRO A 207 49.96 -13.83 -12.66
N THR A 208 49.24 -13.69 -13.78
CA THR A 208 49.08 -14.43 -15.06
C THR A 208 50.39 -14.61 -15.90
N PRO A 209 50.41 -15.09 -17.18
CA PRO A 209 49.59 -16.03 -17.99
C PRO A 209 50.43 -17.07 -18.82
N THR A 210 49.75 -17.93 -19.61
CA THR A 210 50.01 -18.26 -21.05
C THR A 210 50.08 -19.77 -21.35
N GLY A 211 49.23 -20.24 -22.28
CA GLY A 211 49.42 -21.51 -22.98
C GLY A 211 48.14 -22.07 -23.62
N THR A 212 48.06 -22.01 -24.96
CA THR A 212 47.06 -22.62 -25.86
C THR A 212 47.82 -23.06 -27.12
N PRO A 213 47.39 -24.03 -27.98
CA PRO A 213 46.31 -25.03 -27.92
C PRO A 213 46.75 -26.49 -28.24
N SER A 214 45.75 -27.37 -28.16
CA SER A 214 45.41 -28.43 -29.15
C SER A 214 45.78 -29.87 -28.80
N GLU A 215 44.77 -30.70 -28.52
CA GLU A 215 44.54 -31.95 -29.25
C GLU A 215 43.14 -32.53 -28.98
N THR A 216 42.60 -33.15 -30.02
CA THR A 216 41.24 -33.68 -30.21
C THR A 216 40.98 -34.96 -29.41
N ALA A 217 39.83 -35.05 -28.72
CA ALA A 217 39.26 -36.33 -28.31
C ALA A 217 37.72 -36.28 -28.14
N THR A 218 37.04 -36.94 -29.07
CA THR A 218 35.88 -37.83 -28.92
C THR A 218 34.63 -37.35 -28.14
N GLU A 219 33.54 -37.19 -28.89
CA GLU A 219 32.16 -37.13 -28.40
C GLU A 219 31.88 -38.23 -27.36
N THR A 220 31.62 -37.81 -26.13
CA THR A 220 30.76 -38.54 -25.20
C THR A 220 29.53 -37.66 -25.01
N ALA A 221 28.34 -38.21 -25.26
CA ALA A 221 27.08 -37.51 -25.06
C ALA A 221 27.05 -36.89 -23.65
N SER A 222 27.09 -35.56 -23.62
CA SER A 222 26.93 -34.80 -22.39
C SER A 222 25.54 -35.12 -21.83
N PRO A 223 25.38 -35.38 -20.52
CA PRO A 223 24.04 -35.36 -19.94
C PRO A 223 23.42 -34.01 -20.29
N SER A 224 22.16 -33.99 -20.73
CA SER A 224 21.41 -32.74 -20.86
C SER A 224 21.61 -31.93 -19.59
N PRO A 225 22.04 -30.67 -19.67
CA PRO A 225 22.20 -29.85 -18.48
C PRO A 225 20.85 -29.81 -17.78
N THR A 226 20.81 -30.27 -16.53
CA THR A 226 19.71 -29.92 -15.63
C THR A 226 19.62 -28.40 -15.65
N PRO A 227 18.44 -27.80 -15.94
CA PRO A 227 18.30 -26.35 -15.93
C PRO A 227 18.77 -25.85 -14.56
N THR A 228 19.90 -25.17 -14.56
CA THR A 228 20.52 -24.69 -13.33
C THR A 228 19.77 -23.42 -12.96
N VAL A 229 19.14 -23.41 -11.80
CA VAL A 229 18.51 -22.20 -11.25
C VAL A 229 19.56 -21.09 -11.22
N PRO A 230 19.34 -19.93 -11.86
CA PRO A 230 20.31 -18.85 -11.85
C PRO A 230 20.56 -18.33 -10.44
N GLU A 231 21.74 -17.75 -10.19
CA GLU A 231 22.00 -17.03 -8.95
C GLU A 231 21.27 -15.68 -8.95
N PRO A 232 20.67 -15.27 -7.81
CA PRO A 232 20.07 -13.94 -7.67
C PRO A 232 21.09 -12.83 -7.92
N ARG A 233 20.66 -11.78 -8.62
CA ARG A 233 21.48 -10.60 -8.87
C ARG A 233 21.10 -9.46 -7.91
N PRO A 234 22.06 -8.78 -7.27
CA PRO A 234 21.75 -7.61 -6.45
C PRO A 234 21.16 -6.48 -7.32
N SER A 235 20.24 -5.71 -6.74
CA SER A 235 19.67 -4.52 -7.37
C SER A 235 20.29 -3.24 -6.81
N THR A 236 20.39 -2.20 -7.64
CA THR A 236 20.72 -0.84 -7.21
C THR A 236 19.56 -0.12 -6.52
N VAL A 237 18.36 -0.70 -6.55
CA VAL A 237 17.14 -0.18 -5.92
C VAL A 237 16.70 -1.16 -4.85
N VAL A 238 16.19 -0.64 -3.73
CA VAL A 238 15.75 -1.49 -2.62
C VAL A 238 14.50 -2.25 -3.05
N LYS A 239 14.45 -3.53 -2.66
CA LYS A 239 13.30 -4.38 -2.92
C LYS A 239 12.07 -3.81 -2.20
N PRO A 240 10.96 -3.51 -2.90
CA PRO A 240 9.76 -3.05 -2.23
C PRO A 240 9.18 -4.16 -1.33
N PRO A 241 8.38 -3.82 -0.30
CA PRO A 241 7.61 -4.80 0.44
C PRO A 241 6.69 -5.58 -0.51
N ILE A 242 6.80 -6.92 -0.49
CA ILE A 242 6.04 -7.83 -1.36
C ILE A 242 5.41 -8.89 -0.47
N LEU A 243 4.11 -9.10 -0.61
CA LEU A 243 3.42 -10.27 -0.07
C LEU A 243 3.86 -11.49 -0.88
N SER A 244 4.69 -12.33 -0.25
CA SER A 244 5.16 -13.58 -0.82
C SER A 244 4.01 -14.57 -1.03
N GLN A 245 4.26 -15.58 -1.87
CA GLN A 245 3.31 -16.68 -2.08
C GLN A 245 2.82 -17.34 -0.78
N ALA A 246 3.69 -17.46 0.22
CA ALA A 246 3.30 -18.00 1.52
C ALA A 246 2.35 -17.06 2.28
N GLU A 247 2.60 -15.74 2.26
CA GLU A 247 1.83 -14.75 3.02
C GLU A 247 0.41 -14.56 2.47
N TRP A 248 0.23 -14.60 1.14
CA TRP A 248 -1.11 -14.53 0.54
C TRP A 248 -1.80 -15.90 0.40
N GLY A 249 -1.14 -16.99 0.81
CA GLY A 249 -1.72 -18.32 0.85
C GLY A 249 -1.84 -19.01 -0.52
N ALA A 250 -0.84 -18.82 -1.38
CA ALA A 250 -0.73 -19.53 -2.65
C ALA A 250 -0.76 -21.04 -2.43
N SER A 251 -1.44 -21.74 -3.32
CA SER A 251 -1.32 -23.18 -3.41
C SER A 251 0.07 -23.55 -3.92
N THR A 252 0.66 -24.56 -3.27
CA THR A 252 1.91 -25.20 -3.71
C THR A 252 1.67 -26.43 -4.57
N ASP A 253 0.40 -26.77 -4.83
CA ASP A 253 -0.02 -27.98 -5.56
C ASP A 253 -0.05 -27.72 -7.08
N TYR A 254 1.03 -27.16 -7.62
CA TYR A 254 1.18 -26.92 -9.05
C TYR A 254 1.84 -28.11 -9.76
N ASP A 255 1.54 -28.27 -11.06
CA ASP A 255 2.14 -29.28 -11.94
C ASP A 255 3.06 -28.58 -12.95
N GLY A 256 4.38 -28.73 -12.77
CA GLY A 256 5.43 -28.17 -13.63
C GLY A 256 6.68 -27.70 -12.86
N THR A 257 7.60 -27.04 -13.55
CA THR A 257 8.78 -26.43 -12.93
C THR A 257 9.02 -25.03 -13.51
N PRO A 258 9.43 -24.04 -12.69
CA PRO A 258 9.76 -22.71 -13.19
C PRO A 258 10.85 -22.76 -14.27
N SER A 259 10.68 -21.92 -15.30
CA SER A 259 11.69 -21.67 -16.32
C SER A 259 12.32 -20.30 -16.09
N TYR A 260 13.58 -20.15 -16.49
CA TYR A 260 14.34 -18.91 -16.28
C TYR A 260 14.93 -18.42 -17.59
N GLY A 261 14.80 -17.11 -17.83
CA GLY A 261 15.59 -16.40 -18.82
C GLY A 261 17.01 -16.17 -18.33
N THR A 262 17.84 -15.52 -19.15
CA THR A 262 19.19 -15.10 -18.73
C THR A 262 19.23 -13.70 -18.15
N GLU A 263 18.26 -12.87 -18.51
CA GLU A 263 18.14 -11.49 -18.04
C GLU A 263 16.68 -11.02 -18.07
N ILE A 264 16.42 -9.84 -17.52
CA ILE A 264 15.17 -9.10 -17.77
C ILE A 264 15.55 -7.89 -18.61
N LYS A 265 14.80 -7.64 -19.68
CA LYS A 265 15.00 -6.55 -20.63
C LYS A 265 13.88 -5.52 -20.56
N ALA A 266 12.66 -5.90 -20.27
CA ALA A 266 11.52 -5.00 -20.24
C ALA A 266 10.47 -5.42 -19.20
N ALA A 267 9.55 -4.52 -18.90
CA ALA A 267 8.37 -4.77 -18.09
C ALA A 267 7.12 -4.66 -18.97
N VAL A 268 6.26 -5.67 -18.90
CA VAL A 268 4.96 -5.68 -19.58
C VAL A 268 3.90 -5.40 -18.54
N ILE A 269 3.18 -4.30 -18.71
CA ILE A 269 2.12 -3.89 -17.80
C ILE A 269 0.79 -4.46 -18.30
N HIS A 270 0.09 -5.09 -17.36
CA HIS A 270 -1.19 -5.75 -17.56
C HIS A 270 -2.26 -5.18 -16.64
N HIS A 271 -3.50 -5.53 -16.94
CA HIS A 271 -4.59 -5.53 -15.98
C HIS A 271 -5.20 -6.93 -15.90
N THR A 272 -6.02 -7.22 -14.89
CA THR A 272 -6.80 -8.48 -14.87
C THR A 272 -7.98 -8.42 -15.84
N GLY A 273 -8.47 -7.22 -16.16
CA GLY A 273 -9.41 -6.97 -17.25
C GLY A 273 -10.87 -7.26 -16.94
N VAL A 274 -11.22 -7.55 -15.68
CA VAL A 274 -12.58 -7.90 -15.26
C VAL A 274 -13.20 -6.79 -14.40
N ASP A 275 -14.42 -6.34 -14.74
CA ASP A 275 -15.08 -5.23 -14.02
C ASP A 275 -15.32 -5.53 -12.54
N SER A 276 -15.57 -6.80 -12.18
CA SER A 276 -15.73 -7.22 -10.79
C SER A 276 -14.49 -6.96 -9.93
N ASP A 277 -13.30 -6.92 -10.55
CA ASP A 277 -12.04 -6.68 -9.84
C ASP A 277 -11.91 -5.21 -9.39
N ASN A 278 -12.61 -4.29 -10.04
CA ASN A 278 -12.65 -2.88 -9.62
C ASN A 278 -13.30 -2.70 -8.22
N GLY A 279 -14.17 -3.63 -7.83
CA GLY A 279 -14.87 -3.64 -6.55
C GLY A 279 -14.17 -4.47 -5.45
N VAL A 280 -13.05 -5.14 -5.75
CA VAL A 280 -12.32 -5.95 -4.77
C VAL A 280 -11.72 -5.02 -3.71
N SER A 281 -12.09 -5.25 -2.45
CA SER A 281 -11.47 -4.57 -1.31
C SER A 281 -10.04 -5.03 -1.15
N CYS A 282 -9.17 -4.19 -0.59
CA CYS A 282 -7.76 -4.54 -0.41
C CYS A 282 -7.59 -5.70 0.58
N ALA A 283 -8.49 -5.82 1.56
CA ALA A 283 -8.61 -7.00 2.41
C ALA A 283 -8.96 -8.30 1.66
N SER A 284 -9.69 -8.20 0.55
CA SER A 284 -10.06 -9.34 -0.29
C SER A 284 -9.02 -9.65 -1.38
N SER A 285 -7.99 -8.82 -1.56
CA SER A 285 -6.96 -9.00 -2.60
C SER A 285 -6.26 -10.36 -2.48
N ARG A 286 -5.94 -10.83 -1.27
CA ARG A 286 -5.34 -12.18 -1.07
C ARG A 286 -6.26 -13.30 -1.53
N ALA A 287 -7.55 -13.22 -1.19
CA ALA A 287 -8.53 -14.20 -1.65
C ALA A 287 -8.67 -14.17 -3.17
N ARG A 288 -8.70 -12.96 -3.76
CA ARG A 288 -8.74 -12.81 -5.22
C ARG A 288 -7.48 -13.37 -5.90
N MET A 289 -6.29 -13.18 -5.33
CA MET A 289 -5.04 -13.79 -5.79
C MET A 289 -5.11 -15.32 -5.81
N ARG A 290 -5.63 -15.95 -4.75
CA ARG A 290 -5.86 -17.40 -4.71
C ARG A 290 -6.84 -17.86 -5.78
N SER A 291 -7.91 -17.10 -6.02
CA SER A 291 -8.84 -17.40 -7.12
C SER A 291 -8.19 -17.27 -8.50
N ILE A 292 -7.37 -16.25 -8.76
CA ILE A 292 -6.63 -16.11 -10.03
C ILE A 292 -5.67 -17.29 -10.24
N GLN A 293 -4.98 -17.73 -9.19
CA GLN A 293 -4.12 -18.92 -9.26
C GLN A 293 -4.93 -20.18 -9.63
N GLN A 294 -6.08 -20.39 -8.98
CA GLN A 294 -6.95 -21.53 -9.27
C GLN A 294 -7.52 -21.49 -10.70
N GLU A 295 -7.86 -20.31 -11.19
CA GLU A 295 -8.25 -20.09 -12.58
C GLU A 295 -7.12 -20.52 -13.54
N HIS A 296 -5.90 -20.05 -13.30
CA HIS A 296 -4.76 -20.41 -14.15
C HIS A 296 -4.46 -21.91 -14.10
N PHE A 297 -4.54 -22.56 -12.93
CA PHE A 297 -4.47 -24.01 -12.83
C PHE A 297 -5.59 -24.72 -13.61
N ALA A 298 -6.82 -24.20 -13.54
CA ALA A 298 -7.95 -24.75 -14.29
C ALA A 298 -7.79 -24.61 -15.81
N ARG A 299 -6.98 -23.63 -16.24
CA ARG A 299 -6.55 -23.41 -17.63
C ARG A 299 -5.26 -24.16 -18.00
N GLY A 300 -4.68 -24.91 -17.07
CA GLY A 300 -3.51 -25.75 -17.29
C GLY A 300 -2.17 -25.02 -17.17
N TYR A 301 -2.17 -23.81 -16.61
CA TYR A 301 -0.93 -23.10 -16.34
C TYR A 301 -0.24 -23.73 -15.14
N PHE A 302 1.08 -23.61 -15.11
CA PHE A 302 1.91 -24.07 -14.02
C PHE A 302 1.66 -23.23 -12.77
N ASP A 303 1.44 -21.93 -12.91
CA ASP A 303 1.16 -21.00 -11.81
C ASP A 303 0.51 -19.72 -12.36
N ILE A 304 0.38 -18.69 -11.53
CA ILE A 304 0.01 -17.35 -11.99
C ILE A 304 0.87 -16.96 -13.21
N GLY A 305 0.25 -16.43 -14.27
CA GLY A 305 0.94 -16.07 -15.51
C GLY A 305 1.84 -14.85 -15.35
N TYR A 306 1.46 -13.92 -14.47
CA TYR A 306 2.20 -12.71 -14.14
C TYR A 306 3.28 -12.96 -13.10
N ASN A 307 4.42 -12.27 -13.21
CA ASN A 307 5.45 -12.32 -12.18
C ASN A 307 5.01 -11.60 -10.90
N PHE A 308 4.30 -10.48 -11.04
CA PHE A 308 3.75 -9.71 -9.93
C PHE A 308 2.31 -9.28 -10.21
N VAL A 309 1.53 -9.12 -9.15
CA VAL A 309 0.20 -8.50 -9.20
C VAL A 309 0.16 -7.36 -8.19
N VAL A 310 -0.48 -6.25 -8.56
CA VAL A 310 -0.65 -5.06 -7.72
C VAL A 310 -2.14 -4.78 -7.55
N ASP A 311 -2.57 -4.44 -6.34
CA ASP A 311 -3.95 -4.01 -6.09
C ASP A 311 -4.09 -2.48 -6.00
N ARG A 312 -5.33 -2.00 -5.83
CA ARG A 312 -5.62 -0.55 -5.77
C ARG A 312 -5.06 0.16 -4.54
N CYS A 313 -4.68 -0.57 -3.49
CA CYS A 313 -4.04 -0.01 -2.30
C CYS A 313 -2.51 0.02 -2.42
N GLY A 314 -1.94 -0.51 -3.50
CA GLY A 314 -0.49 -0.60 -3.67
C GLY A 314 0.12 -1.82 -2.99
N GLN A 315 -0.69 -2.81 -2.56
CA GLN A 315 -0.13 -4.09 -2.14
C GLN A 315 0.47 -4.80 -3.36
N ILE A 316 1.72 -5.25 -3.22
CA ILE A 316 2.43 -6.01 -4.25
C ILE A 316 2.42 -7.48 -3.85
N PHE A 317 1.92 -8.34 -4.74
CA PHE A 317 1.90 -9.78 -4.56
C PHE A 317 2.94 -10.43 -5.47
N GLU A 318 3.73 -11.35 -4.89
CA GLU A 318 4.52 -12.29 -5.68
C GLU A 318 3.55 -13.21 -6.44
N GLY A 319 3.56 -13.13 -7.77
CA GLY A 319 2.67 -13.91 -8.62
C GLY A 319 3.22 -15.31 -8.84
N ARG A 320 4.18 -15.42 -9.77
CA ARG A 320 4.67 -16.68 -10.31
C ARG A 320 5.83 -17.28 -9.50
N SER A 321 5.72 -18.57 -9.18
CA SER A 321 6.72 -19.37 -8.48
C SER A 321 8.06 -19.41 -9.22
N GLY A 322 9.16 -19.53 -8.45
CA GLY A 322 10.52 -19.66 -8.98
C GLY A 322 11.51 -18.66 -8.38
N GLY A 323 11.02 -17.67 -7.64
CA GLY A 323 11.83 -16.70 -6.91
C GLY A 323 11.76 -15.32 -7.56
N MET A 324 11.13 -14.38 -6.87
CA MET A 324 10.98 -12.98 -7.28
C MET A 324 12.29 -12.27 -7.64
N ASP A 325 13.44 -12.73 -7.14
CA ASP A 325 14.77 -12.12 -7.41
C ASP A 325 15.44 -12.68 -8.69
N LEU A 326 14.77 -13.59 -9.40
CA LEU A 326 15.26 -14.27 -10.60
C LEU A 326 14.51 -13.82 -11.86
N PRO A 327 15.06 -14.07 -13.07
CA PRO A 327 14.39 -13.84 -14.35
C PRO A 327 13.41 -14.98 -14.67
N VAL A 328 12.40 -15.17 -13.82
CA VAL A 328 11.36 -16.21 -14.02
C VAL A 328 10.55 -15.90 -15.28
N VAL A 329 10.47 -16.86 -16.20
CA VAL A 329 9.68 -16.74 -17.43
C VAL A 329 8.19 -16.82 -17.10
N GLY A 330 7.44 -15.80 -17.51
CA GLY A 330 6.00 -15.69 -17.31
C GLY A 330 5.14 -16.55 -18.24
N ALA A 331 3.83 -16.33 -18.15
CA ALA A 331 2.81 -16.78 -19.11
C ALA A 331 1.75 -15.67 -19.24
N HIS A 332 2.19 -14.47 -19.62
CA HIS A 332 1.39 -13.24 -19.62
C HIS A 332 1.42 -12.48 -20.95
N ASP A 333 2.41 -12.69 -21.80
CA ASP A 333 2.59 -11.98 -23.08
C ASP A 333 3.18 -12.96 -24.09
N VAL A 334 2.31 -13.74 -24.75
CA VAL A 334 2.73 -14.80 -25.68
C VAL A 334 3.69 -14.26 -26.74
N GLY A 335 4.81 -14.95 -26.94
CA GLY A 335 5.90 -14.53 -27.82
C GLY A 335 6.96 -13.64 -27.13
N PHE A 336 6.66 -13.09 -25.95
CA PHE A 336 7.53 -12.16 -25.22
C PHE A 336 7.64 -12.48 -23.71
N ASN A 337 7.20 -13.66 -23.25
CA ASN A 337 7.32 -14.08 -21.84
C ASN A 337 8.78 -14.19 -21.37
N THR A 338 9.70 -14.53 -22.27
CA THR A 338 11.14 -14.58 -21.96
C THR A 338 11.73 -13.17 -22.01
N ASP A 339 12.69 -12.90 -21.12
CA ASP A 339 13.35 -11.60 -20.96
C ASP A 339 12.42 -10.45 -20.52
N THR A 340 11.20 -10.73 -20.07
CA THR A 340 10.30 -9.70 -19.53
C THR A 340 9.89 -10.01 -18.09
N VAL A 341 9.42 -8.97 -17.39
CA VAL A 341 8.68 -9.10 -16.14
C VAL A 341 7.24 -8.64 -16.37
N GLY A 342 6.27 -9.54 -16.18
CA GLY A 342 4.85 -9.23 -16.28
C GLY A 342 4.30 -8.74 -14.96
N ILE A 343 3.71 -7.54 -14.96
CA ILE A 343 3.11 -6.92 -13.78
C ILE A 343 1.63 -6.63 -14.09
N SER A 344 0.72 -7.29 -13.38
CA SER A 344 -0.72 -7.08 -13.57
C SER A 344 -1.31 -6.18 -12.48
N TYR A 345 -2.12 -5.19 -12.87
CA TYR A 345 -2.92 -4.41 -11.94
C TYR A 345 -4.33 -5.01 -11.87
N LEU A 346 -4.72 -5.49 -10.69
CA LEU A 346 -6.06 -6.00 -10.40
C LEU A 346 -7.13 -4.93 -10.68
N GLY A 347 -7.98 -5.18 -11.68
CA GLY A 347 -9.01 -4.28 -12.15
C GLY A 347 -9.21 -4.31 -13.67
N ASN A 348 -10.25 -3.62 -14.13
CA ASN A 348 -10.50 -3.33 -15.55
C ASN A 348 -10.36 -1.83 -15.84
N PHE A 349 -9.20 -1.43 -16.34
CA PHE A 349 -8.90 -0.04 -16.71
C PHE A 349 -9.32 0.37 -18.12
N GLU A 350 -10.17 -0.41 -18.81
CA GLU A 350 -10.99 0.17 -19.90
C GLU A 350 -12.05 1.13 -19.32
N SER A 351 -12.55 0.84 -18.11
CA SER A 351 -13.60 1.60 -17.44
C SER A 351 -13.11 2.33 -16.18
N ALA A 352 -12.32 1.67 -15.33
CA ALA A 352 -11.81 2.23 -14.08
C ALA A 352 -10.59 3.13 -14.29
N LYS A 353 -10.35 4.04 -13.33
CA LYS A 353 -9.13 4.85 -13.27
C LYS A 353 -8.06 4.13 -12.41
N PRO A 354 -6.79 4.14 -12.82
CA PRO A 354 -5.72 3.58 -12.00
C PRO A 354 -5.42 4.48 -10.79
N SER A 355 -5.27 3.88 -9.61
CA SER A 355 -4.86 4.60 -8.40
C SER A 355 -3.38 4.99 -8.44
N ARG A 356 -3.02 6.07 -7.75
CA ARG A 356 -1.62 6.47 -7.59
C ARG A 356 -0.80 5.44 -6.82
N ALA A 357 -1.35 4.88 -5.73
CA ALA A 357 -0.68 3.87 -4.91
C ALA A 357 -0.26 2.64 -5.74
N ALA A 358 -1.14 2.16 -6.62
CA ALA A 358 -0.82 1.06 -7.53
C ALA A 358 0.24 1.45 -8.57
N MET A 359 0.11 2.62 -9.19
CA MET A 359 1.10 3.08 -10.19
C MET A 359 2.50 3.26 -9.59
N ASP A 360 2.60 3.82 -8.39
CA ASP A 360 3.87 4.00 -7.68
C ASP A 360 4.44 2.62 -7.27
N SER A 361 3.59 1.67 -6.87
CA SER A 361 3.99 0.29 -6.58
C SER A 361 4.51 -0.45 -7.82
N ILE A 362 3.86 -0.30 -8.98
CA ILE A 362 4.35 -0.82 -10.27
C ILE A 362 5.70 -0.19 -10.60
N ALA A 363 5.86 1.13 -10.43
CA ALA A 363 7.11 1.82 -10.68
C ALA A 363 8.25 1.31 -9.77
N ARG A 364 7.97 1.01 -8.49
CA ARG A 364 8.92 0.40 -7.55
C ARG A 364 9.36 -1.00 -7.98
N ILE A 365 8.44 -1.84 -8.47
CA ILE A 365 8.79 -3.16 -9.05
C ILE A 365 9.69 -2.98 -10.27
N VAL A 366 9.32 -2.09 -11.19
CA VAL A 366 10.12 -1.82 -12.41
C VAL A 366 11.52 -1.35 -12.03
N ALA A 367 11.63 -0.36 -11.13
CA ALA A 367 12.91 0.17 -10.67
C ALA A 367 13.78 -0.92 -10.02
N TRP A 368 13.20 -1.74 -9.16
CA TRP A 368 13.88 -2.84 -8.50
C TRP A 368 14.37 -3.91 -9.48
N LYS A 369 13.51 -4.39 -10.38
CA LYS A 369 13.89 -5.41 -11.37
C LYS A 369 14.89 -4.85 -12.38
N PHE A 370 14.76 -3.61 -12.83
CA PHE A 370 15.69 -2.99 -13.77
C PHE A 370 17.03 -2.62 -13.12
N GLY A 371 17.02 -2.27 -11.84
CA GLY A 371 18.22 -2.03 -11.04
C GLY A 371 19.12 -3.26 -10.92
N MET A 372 18.56 -4.48 -11.00
CA MET A 372 19.36 -5.70 -11.15
C MET A 372 20.15 -5.68 -12.46
N TYR A 373 19.58 -5.18 -13.54
CA TYR A 373 20.18 -5.28 -14.89
C TYR A 373 20.81 -3.98 -15.39
N GLY A 374 20.81 -2.91 -14.59
CA GLY A 374 21.34 -1.60 -14.99
C GLY A 374 20.55 -0.96 -16.13
N ILE A 375 19.23 -1.18 -16.16
CA ILE A 375 18.34 -0.74 -17.25
C ILE A 375 17.75 0.63 -16.93
N ASP A 376 17.78 1.55 -17.90
CA ASP A 376 17.03 2.81 -17.83
C ASP A 376 15.54 2.55 -18.15
N PRO A 377 14.61 2.76 -17.19
CA PRO A 377 13.19 2.50 -17.41
C PRO A 377 12.55 3.36 -18.51
N THR A 378 13.12 4.54 -18.78
CA THR A 378 12.63 5.48 -19.80
C THR A 378 13.18 5.18 -21.20
N GLY A 379 14.05 4.17 -21.32
CA GLY A 379 14.68 3.76 -22.57
C GLY A 379 13.78 2.93 -23.48
N LYS A 380 14.39 2.41 -24.55
CA LYS A 380 13.80 1.44 -25.48
C LYS A 380 14.59 0.13 -25.48
N VAL A 381 13.98 -0.91 -26.03
CA VAL A 381 14.61 -2.21 -26.27
C VAL A 381 14.13 -2.83 -27.57
N THR A 382 14.99 -3.60 -28.22
CA THR A 382 14.60 -4.47 -29.33
C THR A 382 14.43 -5.88 -28.79
N MET A 383 13.25 -6.46 -29.02
CA MET A 383 12.90 -7.81 -28.58
C MET A 383 12.50 -8.66 -29.78
N THR A 384 12.79 -9.96 -29.71
CA THR A 384 12.49 -10.92 -30.77
C THR A 384 11.35 -11.82 -30.33
N SER A 385 10.33 -11.99 -31.17
CA SER A 385 9.19 -12.83 -30.86
C SER A 385 9.57 -14.32 -30.85
N GLY A 386 9.13 -15.04 -29.82
CA GLY A 386 9.29 -16.49 -29.66
C GLY A 386 8.23 -17.34 -30.36
N THR A 387 7.13 -16.73 -30.80
CA THR A 387 5.91 -17.40 -31.27
C THR A 387 5.45 -16.84 -32.63
N GLU A 388 4.73 -17.63 -33.43
CA GLU A 388 4.18 -17.20 -34.73
C GLU A 388 3.13 -16.09 -34.56
N ALA A 389 2.98 -15.19 -35.54
CA ALA A 389 1.91 -14.20 -35.50
C ALA A 389 0.53 -14.88 -35.64
N GLY A 390 -0.47 -14.30 -34.97
CA GLY A 390 -1.85 -14.79 -34.94
C GLY A 390 -2.12 -15.90 -33.90
N VAL A 391 -1.09 -16.54 -33.36
CA VAL A 391 -1.25 -17.50 -32.24
C VAL A 391 -1.57 -16.73 -30.96
N SER A 392 -2.73 -17.01 -30.37
CA SER A 392 -3.18 -16.40 -29.11
C SER A 392 -3.05 -14.87 -29.02
N GLY A 393 -3.19 -14.20 -30.17
CA GLY A 393 -3.15 -12.73 -30.27
C GLY A 393 -1.79 -12.12 -30.63
N ASN A 394 -0.71 -12.90 -30.73
CA ASN A 394 0.62 -12.35 -31.02
C ASN A 394 0.65 -11.61 -32.37
N LYS A 395 1.25 -10.41 -32.40
CA LYS A 395 1.30 -9.57 -33.61
C LYS A 395 2.54 -9.80 -34.47
N ILE A 396 3.61 -10.33 -33.89
CA ILE A 396 4.95 -10.31 -34.49
C ILE A 396 5.39 -11.74 -34.80
N ASP A 397 5.76 -12.01 -36.05
CA ASP A 397 6.14 -13.36 -36.48
C ASP A 397 7.36 -13.88 -35.73
N LYS A 398 7.45 -15.20 -35.59
CA LYS A 398 8.52 -15.85 -34.84
C LYS A 398 9.88 -15.48 -35.44
N GLY A 399 10.80 -15.01 -34.60
CA GLY A 399 12.12 -14.56 -35.02
C GLY A 399 12.19 -13.14 -35.60
N GLU A 400 11.05 -12.49 -35.85
CA GLU A 400 11.03 -11.06 -36.14
C GLU A 400 11.27 -10.24 -34.87
N SER A 401 11.89 -9.07 -35.02
CA SER A 401 12.23 -8.19 -33.91
C SER A 401 11.46 -6.87 -33.97
N VAL A 402 10.98 -6.40 -32.81
CA VAL A 402 10.26 -5.15 -32.64
C VAL A 402 10.98 -4.26 -31.62
N THR A 403 10.95 -2.94 -31.81
CA THR A 403 11.51 -1.98 -30.85
C THR A 403 10.40 -1.36 -30.01
N LEU A 404 10.48 -1.55 -28.70
CA LEU A 404 9.47 -1.16 -27.72
C LEU A 404 10.07 -0.21 -26.67
N PRO A 405 9.27 0.62 -25.98
CA PRO A 405 9.67 1.18 -24.69
C PRO A 405 10.05 0.06 -23.71
N ARG A 406 10.91 0.35 -22.73
CA ARG A 406 11.28 -0.63 -21.69
C ARG A 406 10.10 -0.97 -20.76
N VAL A 407 9.16 -0.04 -20.60
CA VAL A 407 7.88 -0.25 -19.92
C VAL A 407 6.78 -0.10 -20.96
N PHE A 408 6.13 -1.18 -21.33
CA PHE A 408 5.14 -1.21 -22.41
C PHE A 408 3.89 -2.00 -21.98
N GLY A 409 2.77 -1.82 -22.69
CA GLY A 409 1.52 -2.51 -22.37
C GLY A 409 1.37 -3.77 -23.20
N HIS A 410 0.64 -4.77 -22.69
CA HIS A 410 0.40 -6.02 -23.43
C HIS A 410 -0.15 -5.79 -24.86
N ARG A 411 -0.98 -4.77 -25.05
CA ARG A 411 -1.47 -4.37 -26.37
C ARG A 411 -0.40 -3.95 -27.39
N ASP A 412 0.85 -3.69 -26.99
CA ASP A 412 1.91 -3.30 -27.93
C ASP A 412 2.44 -4.50 -28.73
N THR A 413 2.35 -5.71 -28.17
CA THR A 413 2.84 -6.98 -28.73
C THR A 413 1.71 -7.93 -29.14
N ASN A 414 0.55 -7.83 -28.49
CA ASN A 414 -0.58 -8.73 -28.68
C ASN A 414 -1.90 -7.98 -29.02
N TYR A 415 -2.83 -8.67 -29.70
CA TYR A 415 -4.19 -8.18 -29.97
C TYR A 415 -5.07 -8.31 -28.73
N THR A 416 -4.99 -7.30 -27.86
CA THR A 416 -5.72 -7.24 -26.60
C THR A 416 -6.04 -5.79 -26.22
N ALA A 417 -7.07 -5.59 -25.40
CA ALA A 417 -7.33 -4.32 -24.73
C ALA A 417 -6.41 -4.09 -23.52
N CYS A 418 -5.73 -5.11 -23.01
CA CYS A 418 -4.82 -4.98 -21.87
C CYS A 418 -3.67 -3.98 -22.15
N PRO A 419 -3.32 -3.03 -21.25
CA PRO A 419 -3.73 -2.91 -19.85
C PRO A 419 -4.93 -1.97 -19.59
N GLY A 420 -5.72 -1.62 -20.61
CA GLY A 420 -6.86 -0.73 -20.48
C GLY A 420 -6.61 0.70 -20.99
N ALA A 421 -7.66 1.35 -21.48
CA ALA A 421 -7.65 2.72 -22.02
C ALA A 421 -7.18 3.79 -21.02
N ASN A 422 -7.40 3.59 -19.71
CA ASN A 422 -7.05 4.57 -18.67
C ASN A 422 -5.66 4.33 -18.06
N LEU A 423 -5.15 3.08 -18.08
CA LEU A 423 -3.82 2.75 -17.56
C LEU A 423 -2.73 2.89 -18.63
N TYR A 424 -3.02 2.54 -19.89
CA TYR A 424 -2.04 2.61 -20.98
C TYR A 424 -1.39 4.01 -21.18
N PRO A 425 -2.11 5.15 -21.08
CA PRO A 425 -1.48 6.47 -21.16
C PRO A 425 -0.50 6.77 -20.01
N GLN A 426 -0.61 6.05 -18.88
CA GLN A 426 0.21 6.27 -17.69
C GLN A 426 1.55 5.52 -17.73
N LEU A 427 1.81 4.65 -18.71
CA LEU A 427 3.04 3.85 -18.75
C LEU A 427 4.32 4.70 -18.80
N SER A 428 4.27 5.85 -19.49
CA SER A 428 5.38 6.82 -19.51
C SER A 428 5.61 7.49 -18.15
N ARG A 429 4.54 7.75 -17.40
CA ARG A 429 4.60 8.26 -16.02
C ARG A 429 5.25 7.21 -15.11
N ILE A 430 4.79 5.96 -15.17
CA ILE A 430 5.37 4.83 -14.43
C ILE A 430 6.87 4.71 -14.71
N ALA A 431 7.29 4.73 -15.98
CA ALA A 431 8.70 4.69 -16.34
C ALA A 431 9.51 5.88 -15.81
N THR A 432 8.92 7.08 -15.79
CA THR A 432 9.57 8.28 -15.26
C THR A 432 9.74 8.20 -13.75
N VAL A 433 8.71 7.75 -13.03
CA VAL A 433 8.74 7.53 -11.58
C VAL A 433 9.75 6.43 -11.24
N ALA A 434 9.79 5.33 -12.00
CA ALA A 434 10.75 4.25 -11.81
C ALA A 434 12.23 4.68 -11.96
N LYS A 435 12.48 5.80 -12.65
CA LYS A 435 13.82 6.39 -12.81
C LYS A 435 14.18 7.39 -11.71
N ALA A 436 13.22 7.80 -10.87
CA ALA A 436 13.45 8.79 -9.84
C ALA A 436 14.53 8.31 -8.84
N PRO A 437 15.47 9.17 -8.42
CA PRO A 437 16.56 8.77 -7.56
C PRO A 437 16.10 8.29 -6.17
N GLY A 438 14.99 8.81 -5.65
CA GLY A 438 14.40 8.37 -4.38
C GLY A 438 13.35 7.25 -4.50
N ILE A 439 13.18 6.60 -5.65
CA ILE A 439 12.06 5.65 -5.90
C ILE A 439 11.92 4.52 -4.88
N SER A 440 12.99 4.16 -4.16
CA SER A 440 12.91 3.17 -3.08
C SER A 440 11.96 3.61 -1.96
N HIS A 441 11.56 4.88 -1.88
CA HIS A 441 10.80 5.45 -0.77
C HIS A 441 9.71 4.52 -0.24
N ALA A 442 9.64 4.40 1.09
CA ALA A 442 8.53 3.74 1.74
C ALA A 442 7.23 4.49 1.41
N LEU A 443 6.22 3.76 0.92
CA LEU A 443 4.89 4.32 0.70
C LEU A 443 4.24 4.61 2.06
N ALA A 444 3.48 5.70 2.13
CA ALA A 444 2.67 5.98 3.30
C ALA A 444 1.66 4.85 3.49
N THR A 445 1.66 4.25 4.68
CA THR A 445 0.72 3.21 5.09
C THR A 445 0.26 3.49 6.51
N SER A 446 -0.96 3.10 6.83
CA SER A 446 -1.53 3.10 8.19
C SER A 446 -2.06 1.72 8.59
N ASP A 447 -1.81 0.71 7.75
CA ASP A 447 -2.21 -0.67 7.95
C ASP A 447 -1.10 -1.38 8.77
N HIS A 448 -1.23 -1.31 10.09
CA HIS A 448 -0.24 -1.82 11.04
C HIS A 448 -0.22 -3.34 11.10
N ASP A 449 -1.34 -3.98 10.75
CA ASP A 449 -1.45 -5.43 10.77
C ASP A 449 -1.41 -6.06 9.39
N ARG A 450 -1.45 -5.32 8.29
CA ARG A 450 -1.51 -5.82 6.90
C ARG A 450 -2.75 -6.65 6.60
N ASP A 451 -3.88 -6.31 7.16
CA ASP A 451 -5.15 -6.89 6.73
C ASP A 451 -5.72 -6.24 5.46
N GLY A 452 -5.05 -5.21 4.93
CA GLY A 452 -5.46 -4.46 3.75
C GLY A 452 -6.38 -3.28 4.07
N LEU A 453 -6.62 -2.97 5.34
CA LEU A 453 -7.45 -1.86 5.78
C LEU A 453 -6.60 -0.86 6.57
N ALA A 454 -6.90 0.42 6.39
CA ALA A 454 -6.21 1.48 7.12
C ALA A 454 -6.64 1.48 8.59
N ASP A 455 -5.67 1.57 9.51
CA ASP A 455 -5.93 1.64 10.94
C ASP A 455 -5.90 3.07 11.47
N LEU A 456 -6.70 3.30 12.50
CA LEU A 456 -6.77 4.59 13.16
C LEU A 456 -5.89 4.63 14.39
N VAL A 457 -5.34 5.81 14.66
CA VAL A 457 -4.65 6.11 15.90
C VAL A 457 -5.17 7.40 16.50
N ALA A 458 -5.46 7.38 17.80
CA ALA A 458 -5.98 8.53 18.54
C ALA A 458 -5.12 8.82 19.77
N GLY A 459 -4.44 9.97 19.75
CA GLY A 459 -3.69 10.51 20.88
C GLY A 459 -4.59 11.18 21.92
N THR A 460 -4.32 10.93 23.20
CA THR A 460 -5.04 11.50 24.35
C THR A 460 -4.05 12.06 25.38
N PRO A 461 -3.25 13.09 25.02
CA PRO A 461 -2.10 13.55 25.80
C PRO A 461 -2.46 14.14 27.18
N ARG A 462 -3.74 14.36 27.47
CA ARG A 462 -4.22 14.85 28.78
C ARG A 462 -4.69 13.73 29.73
N ALA A 463 -4.69 12.48 29.28
CA ALA A 463 -5.02 11.34 30.13
C ALA A 463 -4.02 11.23 31.30
N GLY A 464 -4.46 10.69 32.44
CA GLY A 464 -3.57 10.45 33.60
C GLY A 464 -2.83 11.70 34.09
N SER A 465 -3.53 12.82 34.28
CA SER A 465 -2.94 14.11 34.69
C SER A 465 -1.92 14.69 33.69
N GLY A 466 -2.04 14.32 32.41
CA GLY A 466 -1.12 14.78 31.37
C GLY A 466 0.01 13.80 31.08
N ALA A 467 0.03 12.60 31.67
CA ALA A 467 0.93 11.54 31.23
C ALA A 467 0.66 11.11 29.79
N GLY A 468 -0.61 11.05 29.41
CA GLY A 468 -1.04 10.78 28.04
C GLY A 468 -1.18 9.30 27.70
N SER A 469 -1.86 9.03 26.60
CA SER A 469 -2.07 7.70 26.04
C SER A 469 -2.34 7.78 24.54
N VAL A 470 -2.14 6.68 23.83
CA VAL A 470 -2.53 6.51 22.43
C VAL A 470 -3.44 5.30 22.32
N THR A 471 -4.51 5.38 21.53
CA THR A 471 -5.36 4.22 21.23
C THR A 471 -5.29 3.91 19.74
N VAL A 472 -4.86 2.70 19.40
CA VAL A 472 -4.86 2.15 18.04
C VAL A 472 -6.17 1.39 17.86
N ILE A 473 -6.87 1.63 16.75
CA ILE A 473 -8.17 1.04 16.43
C ILE A 473 -8.05 0.42 15.04
N PRO A 474 -8.03 -0.91 14.94
CA PRO A 474 -7.95 -1.57 13.65
C PRO A 474 -9.09 -1.18 12.70
N GLY A 475 -8.78 -1.15 11.40
CA GLY A 475 -9.74 -1.00 10.33
C GLY A 475 -10.68 -2.20 10.21
N GLY A 476 -11.79 -1.99 9.52
CA GLY A 476 -12.78 -3.02 9.21
C GLY A 476 -13.53 -2.63 7.94
N ILE A 477 -14.07 -3.60 7.23
CA ILE A 477 -14.84 -3.34 5.99
C ILE A 477 -16.04 -2.41 6.21
N ASP A 478 -16.60 -2.42 7.43
CA ASP A 478 -17.70 -1.56 7.87
C ASP A 478 -17.23 -0.35 8.70
N GLY A 479 -15.92 -0.08 8.70
CA GLY A 479 -15.28 0.96 9.49
C GLY A 479 -14.52 0.43 10.73
N PRO A 480 -14.12 1.31 11.66
CA PRO A 480 -13.18 0.97 12.72
C PRO A 480 -13.69 -0.07 13.73
N VAL A 481 -12.86 -1.07 14.03
CA VAL A 481 -13.19 -2.23 14.86
C VAL A 481 -12.81 -1.96 16.32
N THR A 482 -13.67 -1.21 17.00
CA THR A 482 -13.42 -0.77 18.39
C THR A 482 -13.21 -1.91 19.40
N ALA A 483 -13.75 -3.11 19.14
CA ALA A 483 -13.53 -4.29 19.98
C ALA A 483 -12.08 -4.80 19.95
N ALA A 484 -11.32 -4.48 18.89
CA ALA A 484 -9.92 -4.82 18.72
C ALA A 484 -8.98 -3.66 19.12
N ALA A 485 -9.52 -2.56 19.64
CA ALA A 485 -8.74 -1.38 20.00
C ALA A 485 -7.71 -1.69 21.11
N ARG A 486 -6.52 -1.10 20.98
CA ARG A 486 -5.39 -1.26 21.91
C ARG A 486 -4.94 0.10 22.42
N THR A 487 -4.91 0.29 23.73
CA THR A 487 -4.38 1.51 24.34
C THR A 487 -2.93 1.31 24.79
N LEU A 488 -2.07 2.23 24.37
CA LEU A 488 -0.66 2.31 24.66
C LEU A 488 -0.36 3.53 25.56
N THR A 489 0.60 3.35 26.46
CA THR A 489 1.17 4.39 27.33
C THR A 489 2.68 4.22 27.38
N GLN A 490 3.41 5.12 28.05
CA GLN A 490 4.86 4.90 28.27
C GLN A 490 5.18 3.67 29.12
N ASN A 491 4.21 3.12 29.84
CA ASN A 491 4.38 1.88 30.59
C ASN A 491 4.12 0.62 29.75
N SER A 492 3.73 0.78 28.48
CA SER A 492 3.53 -0.36 27.57
C SER A 492 4.86 -1.02 27.21
N ALA A 493 4.83 -2.32 26.95
CA ALA A 493 6.03 -3.06 26.53
C ALA A 493 6.64 -2.43 25.27
N GLY A 494 7.97 -2.35 25.21
CA GLY A 494 8.69 -1.76 24.08
C GLY A 494 8.83 -0.24 24.10
N VAL A 495 8.11 0.46 24.98
CA VAL A 495 8.32 1.89 25.20
C VAL A 495 9.41 2.09 26.24
N SER A 496 10.42 2.89 25.91
CA SER A 496 11.46 3.30 26.87
C SER A 496 10.97 4.42 27.78
N GLY A 497 11.31 4.36 29.06
CA GLY A 497 10.95 5.36 30.07
C GLY A 497 9.83 4.88 30.99
N SER A 498 9.26 5.80 31.75
CA SER A 498 8.09 5.58 32.60
C SER A 498 7.05 6.65 32.33
N SER A 499 5.78 6.37 32.60
CA SER A 499 4.73 7.37 32.42
C SER A 499 4.69 8.35 33.59
N GLU A 500 4.90 9.64 33.32
CA GLU A 500 4.98 10.70 34.31
C GLU A 500 3.96 11.81 34.04
N SER A 501 3.57 12.55 35.08
CA SER A 501 2.53 13.57 34.96
C SER A 501 3.03 14.78 34.15
N GLY A 502 2.54 14.94 32.92
CA GLY A 502 2.83 16.10 32.08
C GLY A 502 3.56 15.78 30.79
N ASP A 503 4.01 14.53 30.61
CA ASP A 503 4.77 14.04 29.45
C ASP A 503 4.02 14.23 28.12
N GLY A 504 2.69 14.08 28.18
CA GLY A 504 1.83 14.25 27.03
C GLY A 504 2.04 13.19 25.96
N PHE A 505 2.24 11.92 26.34
CA PHE A 505 2.36 10.81 25.39
C PHE A 505 1.15 10.78 24.44
N GLY A 506 1.41 10.73 23.13
CA GLY A 506 0.37 10.84 22.12
C GLY A 506 -0.03 12.27 21.78
N THR A 507 0.84 13.27 22.01
CA THR A 507 0.54 14.66 21.59
C THR A 507 0.46 14.78 20.07
N SER A 508 1.26 13.99 19.35
CA SER A 508 1.26 13.87 17.89
C SER A 508 1.60 12.44 17.53
N THR A 509 1.02 11.92 16.44
CA THR A 509 1.20 10.55 15.97
C THR A 509 1.33 10.54 14.46
N ALA A 510 2.15 9.64 13.92
CA ALA A 510 2.28 9.41 12.49
C ALA A 510 2.60 7.93 12.21
N TRP A 511 2.07 7.42 11.11
CA TRP A 511 2.32 6.06 10.64
C TRP A 511 3.39 6.04 9.54
N GLY A 512 4.16 4.96 9.47
CA GLY A 512 4.94 4.56 8.30
C GLY A 512 5.82 3.36 8.58
N ASP A 513 6.30 2.68 7.55
CA ASP A 513 7.13 1.47 7.66
C ASP A 513 8.59 1.84 7.99
N VAL A 514 8.87 2.12 9.26
CA VAL A 514 10.17 2.63 9.73
C VAL A 514 11.23 1.53 9.71
N ASN A 515 10.86 0.27 9.96
CA ASN A 515 11.80 -0.84 9.97
C ASN A 515 12.02 -1.48 8.57
N GLY A 516 11.14 -1.19 7.60
CA GLY A 516 11.19 -1.69 6.22
C GLY A 516 10.66 -3.11 6.06
N ASP A 517 9.88 -3.61 7.02
CA ASP A 517 9.29 -4.94 6.94
C ASP A 517 7.98 -4.93 6.14
N GLY A 518 7.37 -3.75 5.97
CA GLY A 518 6.13 -3.44 5.25
C GLY A 518 4.90 -3.18 6.14
N TYR A 519 4.98 -3.39 7.47
CA TYR A 519 3.89 -3.11 8.41
C TYR A 519 3.97 -1.63 8.78
N ALA A 520 2.82 -0.98 9.02
CA ALA A 520 2.86 0.39 9.50
C ALA A 520 3.40 0.43 10.95
N ASP A 521 4.46 1.20 11.17
CA ASP A 521 5.00 1.50 12.49
C ASP A 521 4.47 2.85 12.99
N LEU A 522 4.31 2.97 14.30
CA LEU A 522 3.71 4.13 14.93
C LEU A 522 4.76 5.03 15.59
N ALA A 523 4.97 6.23 15.05
CA ALA A 523 5.71 7.30 15.71
C ALA A 523 4.79 8.12 16.63
N ILE A 524 5.26 8.41 17.85
CA ILE A 524 4.49 9.03 18.94
C ILE A 524 5.34 10.13 19.58
N GLY A 525 4.81 11.35 19.62
CA GLY A 525 5.43 12.49 20.27
C GLY A 525 5.10 12.58 21.77
N VAL A 526 6.12 12.93 22.57
CA VAL A 526 6.06 13.05 24.04
C VAL A 526 6.76 14.35 24.48
N PRO A 527 6.16 15.53 24.24
CA PRO A 527 6.84 16.81 24.39
C PRO A 527 7.15 17.23 25.83
N GLY A 528 6.51 16.62 26.83
CA GLY A 528 6.78 16.90 28.25
C GLY A 528 7.89 16.05 28.84
N GLU A 529 8.39 15.04 28.12
CA GLU A 529 9.36 14.08 28.65
C GLU A 529 10.63 14.76 29.20
N ASP A 530 10.98 14.39 30.42
CA ASP A 530 12.24 14.75 31.06
C ASP A 530 13.33 13.72 30.71
N ASP A 531 14.59 14.16 30.61
CA ASP A 531 15.69 13.20 30.48
C ASP A 531 16.38 12.87 31.81
N THR A 532 17.11 11.76 31.82
CA THR A 532 17.89 11.31 33.00
C THR A 532 19.08 12.22 33.34
N SER A 533 19.34 13.24 32.53
CA SER A 533 20.41 14.23 32.73
C SER A 533 19.90 15.53 33.36
N GLY A 534 18.62 15.60 33.76
CA GLY A 534 18.03 16.74 34.47
C GLY A 534 17.50 17.85 33.58
N HIS A 535 17.32 17.61 32.27
CA HIS A 535 16.71 18.58 31.37
C HIS A 535 15.19 18.42 31.38
N ALA A 536 14.51 19.30 32.11
CA ALA A 536 13.06 19.34 32.14
C ALA A 536 12.46 19.65 30.75
N ASP A 537 11.35 19.02 30.39
CA ASP A 537 10.61 19.23 29.15
C ASP A 537 11.50 19.13 27.89
N ARG A 538 12.49 18.23 27.89
CA ARG A 538 13.33 18.00 26.70
C ARG A 538 12.49 17.46 25.54
N GLY A 539 11.51 16.64 25.89
CA GLY A 539 10.63 15.95 24.97
C GLY A 539 11.33 14.78 24.27
N SER A 540 10.53 13.81 23.86
CA SER A 540 10.99 12.61 23.17
C SER A 540 10.04 12.21 22.04
N VAL A 541 10.51 11.29 21.21
CA VAL A 541 9.72 10.57 20.22
C VAL A 541 9.93 9.09 20.45
N VAL A 542 8.82 8.34 20.46
CA VAL A 542 8.78 6.88 20.56
C VAL A 542 8.30 6.33 19.23
N VAL A 543 8.95 5.30 18.72
CA VAL A 543 8.52 4.55 17.53
C VAL A 543 8.24 3.12 17.94
N MET A 544 7.06 2.61 17.60
CA MET A 544 6.56 1.28 17.95
C MET A 544 6.35 0.46 16.68
N TYR A 545 6.96 -0.72 16.59
CA TYR A 545 6.89 -1.54 15.40
C TYR A 545 5.60 -2.35 15.28
N GLY A 546 4.97 -2.32 14.10
CA GLY A 546 3.85 -3.19 13.75
C GLY A 546 4.29 -4.65 13.61
N PRO A 547 3.36 -5.62 13.63
CA PRO A 547 1.94 -5.48 13.99
C PRO A 547 1.69 -5.53 15.50
N ALA A 548 2.68 -5.97 16.29
CA ALA A 548 2.48 -6.24 17.71
C ALA A 548 2.47 -4.98 18.58
N LEU A 549 3.13 -3.90 18.13
CA LEU A 549 3.28 -2.64 18.87
C LEU A 549 3.79 -2.88 20.31
N ASN A 550 4.84 -3.69 20.44
CA ASN A 550 5.45 -4.07 21.71
C ASN A 550 6.99 -4.02 21.70
N THR A 551 7.58 -3.62 20.58
CA THR A 551 9.00 -3.38 20.39
C THR A 551 9.19 -2.09 19.61
N GLY A 552 10.38 -1.50 19.66
CA GLY A 552 10.62 -0.22 19.02
C GLY A 552 11.84 0.50 19.60
N PHE A 553 11.87 1.81 19.43
CA PHE A 553 12.91 2.67 20.00
C PHE A 553 12.36 4.03 20.43
N GLY A 554 13.04 4.68 21.36
CA GLY A 554 12.80 6.07 21.75
C GLY A 554 14.04 6.94 21.51
N TYR A 555 13.84 8.24 21.26
CA TYR A 555 14.95 9.20 21.12
C TYR A 555 14.55 10.62 21.51
N THR A 556 15.56 11.44 21.83
CA THR A 556 15.39 12.86 22.21
C THR A 556 16.20 13.77 21.27
N THR A 557 16.09 15.09 21.44
CA THR A 557 16.83 16.06 20.61
C THR A 557 18.22 16.34 21.15
N GLY A 558 19.23 16.40 20.28
CA GLY A 558 20.61 16.82 20.61
C GLY A 558 21.01 18.11 19.88
N GLY A 559 22.09 18.77 20.32
CA GLY A 559 22.69 19.92 19.63
C GLY A 559 21.87 21.22 19.62
N VAL A 560 20.80 21.29 20.42
CA VAL A 560 19.99 22.49 20.70
C VAL A 560 19.92 22.73 22.22
N THR A 561 19.30 23.82 22.65
CA THR A 561 18.98 24.00 24.09
C THR A 561 18.00 22.91 24.51
N MET A 562 18.45 21.99 25.35
CA MET A 562 17.70 20.77 25.67
C MET A 562 16.53 21.02 26.62
N THR A 563 16.74 21.79 27.69
CA THR A 563 15.67 22.13 28.64
C THR A 563 14.57 22.94 27.95
N GLY A 564 13.34 22.44 28.00
CA GLY A 564 12.18 23.06 27.36
C GLY A 564 12.18 22.98 25.85
N ALA A 565 12.95 22.08 25.23
CA ALA A 565 12.93 21.87 23.78
C ALA A 565 11.56 21.35 23.29
N LYS A 566 10.91 20.49 24.09
CA LYS A 566 9.59 19.92 23.81
C LYS A 566 9.53 19.18 22.47
N LEU A 567 10.59 18.43 22.13
CA LEU A 567 10.60 17.56 20.95
C LEU A 567 9.41 16.57 21.01
N GLY A 568 8.79 16.24 19.88
CA GLY A 568 7.56 15.45 19.87
C GLY A 568 6.30 16.31 19.95
N SER A 569 6.43 17.64 19.89
CA SER A 569 5.26 18.53 19.73
C SER A 569 4.52 18.28 18.41
N THR A 570 5.25 17.86 17.37
CA THR A 570 4.69 17.29 16.14
C THR A 570 5.62 16.19 15.63
N VAL A 571 5.08 15.16 15.00
CA VAL A 571 5.82 14.10 14.30
C VAL A 571 5.26 13.91 12.89
N ALA A 572 6.13 13.58 11.95
CA ALA A 572 5.76 13.15 10.60
C ALA A 572 6.72 12.04 10.16
N VAL A 573 6.23 11.12 9.34
CA VAL A 573 6.99 9.96 8.87
C VAL A 573 7.04 9.95 7.35
N GLY A 574 8.18 9.58 6.79
CA GLY A 574 8.41 9.48 5.34
C GLY A 574 9.85 9.07 5.07
N ASP A 575 10.10 8.40 3.96
CA ASP A 575 11.48 8.03 3.59
C ASP A 575 12.20 9.24 2.97
N PHE A 576 12.98 9.95 3.79
CA PHE A 576 13.65 11.19 3.38
C PHE A 576 14.99 10.93 2.70
N ASN A 577 15.46 9.67 2.70
CA ASN A 577 16.78 9.28 2.19
C ASN A 577 16.74 8.23 1.05
N GLY A 578 15.56 7.71 0.72
CA GLY A 578 15.32 6.74 -0.34
C GLY A 578 15.96 5.38 -0.06
N ASP A 579 16.07 4.95 1.20
CA ASP A 579 16.66 3.66 1.59
C ASP A 579 15.64 2.52 1.71
N GLY A 580 14.37 2.79 1.39
CA GLY A 580 13.29 1.82 1.48
C GLY A 580 12.65 1.70 2.85
N LYS A 581 13.12 2.49 3.83
CA LYS A 581 12.58 2.55 5.17
C LYS A 581 12.12 3.96 5.46
N ALA A 582 10.97 4.08 6.12
CA ALA A 582 10.50 5.39 6.52
C ALA A 582 11.39 5.98 7.63
N ASP A 583 11.64 7.28 7.55
CA ASP A 583 12.33 8.05 8.56
C ASP A 583 11.34 8.85 9.42
N VAL A 584 11.81 9.34 10.58
CA VAL A 584 10.94 10.10 11.50
C VAL A 584 11.42 11.55 11.63
N PHE A 585 10.58 12.47 11.21
CA PHE A 585 10.72 13.90 11.48
C PHE A 585 9.96 14.28 12.75
N SER A 586 10.56 15.13 13.57
CA SER A 586 9.84 15.77 14.68
C SER A 586 10.29 17.20 14.91
N ALA A 587 9.39 18.04 15.41
CA ALA A 587 9.69 19.38 15.85
C ALA A 587 9.17 19.67 17.25
N GLY A 588 9.87 20.58 17.95
CA GLY A 588 9.58 21.01 19.30
C GLY A 588 9.28 22.51 19.40
N THR A 589 8.37 22.86 20.30
CA THR A 589 7.90 24.24 20.52
C THR A 589 8.85 25.11 21.33
N GLY A 590 9.97 24.56 21.79
CA GLY A 590 10.96 25.24 22.62
C GLY A 590 11.53 26.54 22.02
N ARG A 591 12.49 27.16 22.72
CA ARG A 591 13.06 28.46 22.32
C ARG A 591 13.57 28.43 20.88
N GLY A 592 12.95 29.25 20.01
CA GLY A 592 13.26 29.35 18.59
C GLY A 592 12.69 28.24 17.70
N GLY A 593 12.06 27.23 18.32
CA GLY A 593 11.67 25.97 17.72
C GLY A 593 12.87 25.10 17.35
N ASN A 594 12.82 23.81 17.64
CA ASN A 594 13.82 22.83 17.20
C ASN A 594 13.17 21.79 16.27
N TRP A 595 13.99 21.14 15.45
CA TRP A 595 13.56 20.02 14.62
C TRP A 595 14.63 18.94 14.59
N ASN A 596 14.22 17.71 14.31
CA ASN A 596 15.08 16.60 13.96
C ASN A 596 14.46 15.76 12.83
N ALA A 597 15.33 15.04 12.12
CA ALA A 597 14.99 13.97 11.22
C ALA A 597 15.91 12.81 11.57
N ARG A 598 15.34 11.70 12.07
CA ARG A 598 16.08 10.51 12.46
C ARG A 598 15.84 9.41 11.44
N HIS A 599 16.93 8.91 10.88
CA HIS A 599 16.94 7.78 9.97
C HIS A 599 16.97 6.46 10.73
N THR A 600 16.48 5.39 10.12
CA THR A 600 16.42 4.05 10.75
C THR A 600 17.81 3.51 11.13
N GLY A 601 18.88 3.93 10.44
CA GLY A 601 20.27 3.66 10.82
C GLY A 601 20.80 4.46 12.03
N GLY A 602 19.97 5.27 12.68
CA GLY A 602 20.31 6.10 13.84
C GLY A 602 20.95 7.46 13.51
N ALA A 603 21.32 7.69 12.24
CA ALA A 603 21.76 9.01 11.79
C ALA A 603 20.65 10.03 12.02
N THR A 604 20.99 11.17 12.62
CA THR A 604 20.01 12.21 12.95
C THR A 604 20.50 13.56 12.46
N LYS A 605 19.69 14.25 11.65
CA LYS A 605 19.85 15.67 11.35
C LYS A 605 18.98 16.48 12.30
N TYR A 606 19.43 17.66 12.69
CA TYR A 606 18.71 18.52 13.62
C TYR A 606 19.09 19.99 13.46
N GLY A 607 18.29 20.88 14.03
CA GLY A 607 18.58 22.31 14.08
C GLY A 607 17.44 23.13 14.66
N THR A 608 17.50 24.45 14.47
CA THR A 608 16.42 25.37 14.89
C THR A 608 15.54 25.79 13.71
N LEU A 609 14.27 26.09 14.01
CA LEU A 609 13.29 26.60 13.06
C LEU A 609 13.51 28.09 12.79
N THR A 610 13.94 28.84 13.80
CA THR A 610 14.19 30.28 13.69
C THR A 610 15.49 30.66 14.38
N ALA A 611 15.97 31.88 14.10
CA ALA A 611 17.03 32.52 14.88
C ALA A 611 16.49 33.28 16.11
N SER A 612 15.16 33.36 16.29
CA SER A 612 14.54 33.98 17.46
C SER A 612 14.74 33.10 18.68
N THR A 613 14.78 33.72 19.88
CA THR A 613 14.83 32.98 21.15
C THR A 613 13.45 32.74 21.75
N GLY A 614 12.39 33.29 21.15
CA GLY A 614 11.01 33.07 21.59
C GLY A 614 10.51 31.69 21.18
N ALA A 615 9.64 31.08 22.01
CA ALA A 615 8.99 29.82 21.67
C ALA A 615 8.13 29.95 20.41
N VAL A 616 7.97 28.83 19.69
CA VAL A 616 7.00 28.72 18.60
C VAL A 616 5.76 27.99 19.10
N SER A 617 4.66 28.07 18.35
CA SER A 617 3.42 27.38 18.71
C SER A 617 2.72 26.82 17.48
N HIS A 618 1.73 25.95 17.68
CA HIS A 618 0.90 25.38 16.60
C HIS A 618 1.74 24.69 15.52
N LEU A 619 2.72 23.90 15.95
CA LEU A 619 3.49 23.06 15.05
C LEU A 619 2.56 22.00 14.45
N ASP A 620 2.59 21.86 13.14
CA ASP A 620 1.94 20.76 12.43
C ASP A 620 2.73 20.45 11.15
N ALA A 621 2.97 19.16 10.88
CA ALA A 621 3.87 18.72 9.82
C ALA A 621 3.17 17.71 8.92
N ALA A 622 3.39 17.84 7.61
CA ALA A 622 2.93 16.90 6.61
C ALA A 622 4.09 16.44 5.75
N SER A 623 4.11 15.14 5.46
CA SER A 623 5.06 14.48 4.56
C SER A 623 4.46 14.36 3.17
N GLY A 624 5.28 14.46 2.13
CA GLY A 624 4.87 14.30 0.73
C GLY A 624 6.04 14.52 -0.23
N ASP A 625 5.93 14.10 -1.47
CA ASP A 625 6.92 14.39 -2.52
C ASP A 625 6.48 15.64 -3.30
N PHE A 626 6.86 16.82 -2.79
CA PHE A 626 6.40 18.11 -3.32
C PHE A 626 7.10 18.50 -4.64
N ASN A 627 8.22 17.86 -5.00
CA ASN A 627 9.04 18.18 -6.16
C ASN A 627 9.33 17.00 -7.11
N ARG A 628 8.76 15.83 -6.86
CA ARG A 628 8.90 14.59 -7.64
C ARG A 628 10.33 14.16 -7.87
N ASP A 629 11.17 14.28 -6.85
CA ASP A 629 12.50 13.68 -6.89
C ASP A 629 12.53 12.25 -6.31
N GLY A 630 11.39 11.77 -5.83
CA GLY A 630 11.19 10.45 -5.27
C GLY A 630 11.54 10.36 -3.78
N TYR A 631 12.11 11.41 -3.16
CA TYR A 631 12.32 11.45 -1.72
C TYR A 631 11.10 12.09 -1.05
N ALA A 632 10.75 11.63 0.15
CA ALA A 632 9.79 12.37 0.95
C ALA A 632 10.38 13.71 1.41
N ASP A 633 9.55 14.75 1.37
CA ASP A 633 9.80 16.08 1.90
C ASP A 633 8.95 16.32 3.15
N ILE A 634 9.22 17.41 3.88
CA ILE A 634 8.34 17.89 4.96
C ILE A 634 7.93 19.33 4.70
N ALA A 635 6.63 19.58 4.80
CA ALA A 635 6.09 20.91 5.03
C ALA A 635 5.75 21.04 6.53
N LEU A 636 6.25 22.09 7.18
CA LEU A 636 6.03 22.36 8.59
C LEU A 636 5.38 23.72 8.78
N ASN A 637 4.18 23.72 9.35
CA ASN A 637 3.49 24.91 9.83
C ASN A 637 3.95 25.26 11.27
N TYR A 638 4.09 26.55 11.58
CA TYR A 638 4.17 27.06 12.95
C TYR A 638 3.81 28.53 13.06
N ARG A 639 3.52 29.01 14.26
CA ARG A 639 3.45 30.44 14.59
C ARG A 639 4.70 30.86 15.36
N ASP A 640 5.36 31.90 14.88
CA ASP A 640 6.56 32.45 15.52
C ASP A 640 6.23 33.27 16.79
N SER A 641 7.26 33.74 17.48
CA SER A 641 7.11 34.55 18.70
C SER A 641 6.42 35.91 18.48
N GLY A 642 6.33 36.36 17.22
CA GLY A 642 5.57 37.54 16.81
C GLY A 642 4.12 37.23 16.45
N ASN A 643 3.64 35.99 16.70
CA ASN A 643 2.33 35.48 16.31
C ASN A 643 2.11 35.44 14.78
N ILE A 644 3.17 35.37 13.98
CA ILE A 644 3.05 35.25 12.52
C ILE A 644 3.11 33.77 12.15
N GLY A 645 2.09 33.29 11.43
CA GLY A 645 2.09 31.95 10.84
C GLY A 645 3.12 31.82 9.72
N ARG A 646 3.93 30.77 9.76
CA ARG A 646 4.98 30.43 8.79
C ARG A 646 4.79 29.00 8.33
N VAL A 647 5.19 28.73 7.09
CA VAL A 647 5.37 27.36 6.59
C VAL A 647 6.82 27.21 6.13
N VAL A 648 7.49 26.13 6.55
CA VAL A 648 8.86 25.80 6.16
C VAL A 648 8.85 24.53 5.33
N ARG A 649 9.58 24.54 4.21
CA ARG A 649 9.89 23.33 3.46
C ARG A 649 11.21 22.74 3.92
N PHE A 650 11.23 21.43 4.10
CA PHE A 650 12.40 20.61 4.16
C PHE A 650 12.42 19.68 2.94
N ALA A 651 13.56 19.53 2.30
CA ALA A 651 13.73 18.68 1.12
C ALA A 651 14.45 17.38 1.47
N GLY A 652 13.92 16.26 1.00
CA GLY A 652 14.56 14.95 1.01
C GLY A 652 15.74 14.88 0.04
N SER A 653 16.63 13.91 0.26
CA SER A 653 17.75 13.60 -0.64
C SER A 653 18.40 12.29 -0.17
N ALA A 654 19.28 11.68 -0.97
CA ALA A 654 20.09 10.53 -0.50
C ALA A 654 20.89 10.77 0.79
N SER A 655 21.10 12.04 1.20
CA SER A 655 21.75 12.39 2.46
C SER A 655 20.77 12.56 3.63
N GLY A 656 19.47 12.38 3.41
CA GLY A 656 18.38 12.70 4.32
C GLY A 656 17.88 14.15 4.22
N LEU A 657 16.96 14.48 5.12
CA LEU A 657 16.17 15.71 5.09
C LEU A 657 16.98 16.99 5.38
N THR A 658 16.77 18.06 4.61
CA THR A 658 17.44 19.36 4.82
C THR A 658 16.45 20.52 4.80
N LYS A 659 16.58 21.46 5.75
CA LYS A 659 15.74 22.66 5.81
C LYS A 659 16.03 23.61 4.63
N VAL A 660 15.09 23.78 3.72
CA VAL A 660 15.22 24.67 2.56
C VAL A 660 14.94 26.11 2.93
N GLY A 661 13.85 26.36 3.66
CA GLY A 661 13.49 27.71 4.09
C GLY A 661 12.00 27.91 4.31
N VAL A 662 11.65 29.12 4.72
CA VAL A 662 10.26 29.56 4.87
C VAL A 662 9.70 29.87 3.48
N ILE A 663 8.58 29.26 3.13
CA ILE A 663 7.88 29.54 1.87
C ILE A 663 7.00 30.80 2.02
N SER A 664 6.77 31.51 0.90
CA SER A 664 6.10 32.82 0.88
C SER A 664 4.56 32.73 1.01
N VAL A 665 4.06 31.94 1.95
CA VAL A 665 2.64 31.81 2.30
C VAL A 665 2.44 32.02 3.79
N LYS A 666 1.23 32.38 4.19
CA LYS A 666 0.86 32.49 5.60
C LYS A 666 0.57 31.10 6.15
N GLY A 667 1.23 30.76 7.26
CA GLY A 667 0.86 29.58 8.04
C GLY A 667 -0.48 29.75 8.76
N GLY A 668 -0.87 28.72 9.50
CA GLY A 668 -2.09 28.66 10.29
C GLY A 668 -1.91 27.77 11.52
N ARG A 669 -2.83 26.83 11.71
CA ARG A 669 -2.82 25.88 12.85
C ARG A 669 -2.70 24.42 12.46
N SER A 670 -3.11 24.07 11.25
CA SER A 670 -3.11 22.70 10.77
C SER A 670 -2.61 22.62 9.33
N LEU A 671 -2.09 21.46 8.94
CA LEU A 671 -1.47 21.21 7.65
C LEU A 671 -1.73 19.76 7.19
N ALA A 672 -2.08 19.58 5.92
CA ALA A 672 -2.12 18.26 5.29
C ALA A 672 -1.51 18.33 3.89
N ALA A 673 -1.03 17.19 3.38
CA ALA A 673 -0.43 17.06 2.06
C ALA A 673 -1.20 16.04 1.20
N GLY A 674 -1.26 16.28 -0.10
CA GLY A 674 -1.90 15.40 -1.08
C GLY A 674 -1.89 16.03 -2.46
N ASP A 675 -2.04 15.24 -3.53
CA ASP A 675 -2.08 15.74 -4.91
C ASP A 675 -3.52 16.11 -5.31
N PHE A 676 -3.95 17.31 -4.94
CA PHE A 676 -5.34 17.76 -5.12
C PHE A 676 -5.67 18.03 -6.59
N ASN A 677 -4.67 18.26 -7.44
CA ASN A 677 -4.85 18.57 -8.86
C ASN A 677 -4.47 17.40 -9.79
N ASN A 678 -4.08 16.24 -9.23
CA ASN A 678 -3.64 15.04 -9.93
C ASN A 678 -2.57 15.32 -10.99
N ASN A 679 -1.69 16.29 -10.74
CA ASN A 679 -0.58 16.52 -11.63
C ASN A 679 0.55 15.52 -11.33
N GLY A 680 0.63 14.99 -10.10
CA GLY A 680 1.61 14.06 -9.54
C GLY A 680 2.62 14.67 -8.53
N TYR A 681 2.60 15.99 -8.30
CA TYR A 681 3.35 16.65 -7.22
C TYR A 681 2.41 16.71 -6.03
N ASP A 682 2.88 16.36 -4.85
CA ASP A 682 2.06 16.60 -3.68
C ASP A 682 1.91 18.11 -3.46
N ASP A 683 0.71 18.52 -3.12
CA ASP A 683 0.36 19.89 -2.74
C ASP A 683 0.18 19.93 -1.21
N ILE A 684 -0.06 21.12 -0.65
CA ILE A 684 -0.43 21.27 0.77
C ILE A 684 -1.70 22.07 0.95
N VAL A 685 -2.45 21.77 2.01
CA VAL A 685 -3.57 22.59 2.50
C VAL A 685 -3.27 23.07 3.91
N ILE A 686 -3.42 24.37 4.13
CA ILE A 686 -3.14 25.05 5.40
C ILE A 686 -4.47 25.48 6.02
N GLY A 687 -4.76 25.02 7.24
CA GLY A 687 -5.93 25.43 8.00
C GLY A 687 -5.68 26.70 8.82
N GLN A 688 -6.52 27.72 8.62
CA GLN A 688 -6.38 29.06 9.17
C GLN A 688 -7.70 29.50 9.83
N PRO A 689 -8.00 28.97 11.02
CA PRO A 689 -9.27 29.20 11.70
C PRO A 689 -9.55 30.66 12.07
N TYR A 690 -8.53 31.53 12.10
CA TYR A 690 -8.74 32.94 12.43
C TYR A 690 -8.10 33.85 11.39
N GLY A 691 -8.82 34.92 10.99
CA GLY A 691 -8.32 35.91 10.01
C GLY A 691 -6.97 36.54 10.36
N SER A 692 -6.61 36.60 11.66
CA SER A 692 -5.28 37.05 12.11
C SER A 692 -4.11 36.15 11.65
N GLU A 693 -4.39 34.91 11.25
CA GLU A 693 -3.41 33.92 10.81
C GLU A 693 -3.19 34.03 9.30
N SER A 694 -4.29 34.11 8.54
CA SER A 694 -4.27 34.26 7.07
C SER A 694 -4.03 35.70 6.61
N GLY A 695 -4.25 36.70 7.47
CA GLY A 695 -4.34 38.11 7.07
C GLY A 695 -5.65 38.47 6.35
N SER A 696 -6.64 37.58 6.40
CA SER A 696 -7.94 37.72 5.75
C SER A 696 -8.95 38.47 6.64
N THR A 697 -9.94 39.08 5.99
CA THR A 697 -11.12 39.67 6.67
C THR A 697 -12.27 38.68 6.84
N VAL A 698 -12.10 37.43 6.39
CA VAL A 698 -13.03 36.31 6.58
C VAL A 698 -13.16 36.01 8.09
N LYS A 699 -14.41 35.80 8.55
CA LYS A 699 -14.73 35.75 9.98
C LYS A 699 -14.70 34.35 10.58
N GLY A 700 -15.12 33.34 9.81
CA GLY A 700 -15.28 31.93 10.22
C GLY A 700 -14.07 31.05 9.93
N GLY A 701 -12.92 31.64 9.61
CA GLY A 701 -11.73 30.91 9.20
C GLY A 701 -11.74 30.46 7.74
N GLN A 702 -10.64 29.83 7.32
CA GLN A 702 -10.44 29.38 5.94
C GLN A 702 -9.44 28.23 5.88
N ILE A 703 -9.42 27.55 4.73
CA ILE A 703 -8.29 26.71 4.31
C ILE A 703 -7.65 27.31 3.06
N THR A 704 -6.34 27.13 2.91
CA THR A 704 -5.58 27.60 1.75
C THR A 704 -4.75 26.47 1.15
N MET A 705 -5.04 26.11 -0.10
CA MET A 705 -4.31 25.12 -0.88
C MET A 705 -3.16 25.78 -1.65
N VAL A 706 -1.95 25.24 -1.50
CA VAL A 706 -0.71 25.69 -2.15
C VAL A 706 -0.15 24.55 -2.99
N LEU A 707 0.14 24.81 -4.26
CA LEU A 707 0.46 23.75 -5.21
C LEU A 707 1.94 23.38 -5.20
N GLY A 708 2.21 22.08 -5.34
CA GLY A 708 3.50 21.47 -5.57
C GLY A 708 4.03 21.74 -6.98
N THR A 709 5.36 21.75 -7.13
CA THR A 709 6.06 21.96 -8.40
C THR A 709 7.44 21.32 -8.35
N SER A 710 8.14 21.21 -9.48
CA SER A 710 9.53 20.72 -9.54
C SER A 710 10.55 21.46 -8.66
N THR A 711 10.19 22.60 -8.07
CA THR A 711 11.06 23.36 -7.13
C THR A 711 10.51 23.42 -5.70
N GLY A 712 9.43 22.68 -5.40
CA GLY A 712 8.75 22.65 -4.11
C GLY A 712 7.34 23.23 -4.23
N PHE A 713 7.15 24.51 -3.93
CA PHE A 713 5.81 25.12 -3.89
C PHE A 713 5.69 26.39 -4.74
N THR A 714 4.49 26.65 -5.24
CA THR A 714 4.13 27.90 -5.92
C THR A 714 2.89 28.56 -5.33
N THR A 715 2.88 29.88 -5.28
CA THR A 715 1.69 30.67 -4.93
C THR A 715 0.80 30.93 -6.14
N THR A 716 1.29 30.69 -7.36
CA THR A 716 0.48 30.80 -8.57
C THR A 716 -0.55 29.68 -8.61
N GLY A 717 -1.83 30.03 -8.70
CA GLY A 717 -2.91 29.05 -8.67
C GLY A 717 -3.33 28.59 -7.26
N MET A 718 -2.78 29.21 -6.21
CA MET A 718 -3.22 29.02 -4.83
C MET A 718 -4.73 29.29 -4.70
N ARG A 719 -5.43 28.45 -3.94
CA ARG A 719 -6.89 28.55 -3.74
C ARG A 719 -7.20 28.68 -2.26
N THR A 720 -8.15 29.55 -1.94
CA THR A 720 -8.68 29.70 -0.58
C THR A 720 -10.15 29.31 -0.58
N VAL A 721 -10.54 28.53 0.42
CA VAL A 721 -11.92 28.10 0.65
C VAL A 721 -12.35 28.54 2.05
N HIS A 722 -13.54 29.14 2.12
CA HIS A 722 -14.24 29.53 3.34
C HIS A 722 -15.74 29.27 3.21
N GLN A 723 -16.55 29.46 4.25
CA GLN A 723 -17.98 29.10 4.22
C GLN A 723 -18.84 29.85 3.19
N ASP A 724 -18.43 31.06 2.73
CA ASP A 724 -19.11 31.72 1.59
C ASP A 724 -18.67 31.18 0.21
N THR A 725 -17.71 30.25 0.18
CA THR A 725 -17.32 29.59 -1.07
C THR A 725 -18.47 28.70 -1.53
N SER A 726 -18.85 28.82 -2.80
CA SER A 726 -19.97 28.05 -3.37
C SER A 726 -19.79 26.55 -3.12
N GLY A 727 -20.84 25.91 -2.58
CA GLY A 727 -20.86 24.48 -2.28
C GLY A 727 -20.47 24.12 -0.84
N ILE A 728 -19.97 25.07 -0.04
CA ILE A 728 -19.70 24.84 1.39
C ILE A 728 -20.99 25.11 2.19
N PRO A 729 -21.47 24.14 2.99
CA PRO A 729 -22.63 24.34 3.86
C PRO A 729 -22.36 25.34 5.00
N GLY A 730 -23.43 25.97 5.49
CA GLY A 730 -23.35 26.99 6.53
C GLY A 730 -23.14 28.40 5.95
N ALA A 731 -23.00 29.37 6.83
CA ALA A 731 -22.60 30.72 6.47
C ALA A 731 -21.26 31.05 7.14
N ASN A 732 -20.65 32.17 6.77
CA ASN A 732 -19.36 32.57 7.30
C ASN A 732 -19.56 33.59 8.43
N GLU A 733 -19.57 33.11 9.66
CA GLU A 733 -19.84 33.90 10.85
C GLU A 733 -18.58 34.15 11.70
N SER A 734 -18.68 35.12 12.62
CA SER A 734 -17.64 35.31 13.62
C SER A 734 -17.85 34.32 14.75
N GLY A 735 -16.92 33.40 14.95
CA GLY A 735 -17.01 32.37 15.98
C GLY A 735 -16.59 31.02 15.45
N ASP A 736 -16.91 30.78 14.18
CA ASP A 736 -16.52 29.58 13.44
C ASP A 736 -15.01 29.58 13.24
N ALA A 737 -14.48 28.36 13.11
CA ALA A 737 -13.04 28.15 13.08
C ALA A 737 -12.68 27.11 12.01
N LEU A 738 -13.18 27.30 10.79
CA LEU A 738 -12.87 26.47 9.63
C LEU A 738 -11.34 26.37 9.43
N GLY A 739 -10.86 25.13 9.30
CA GLY A 739 -9.43 24.84 9.21
C GLY A 739 -8.76 24.67 10.57
N SER A 740 -9.52 24.53 11.66
CA SER A 740 -8.96 24.14 12.97
C SER A 740 -8.20 22.82 12.91
N SER A 741 -8.64 21.92 12.04
CA SER A 741 -7.95 20.70 11.64
C SER A 741 -8.18 20.47 10.15
N VAL A 742 -7.20 19.89 9.46
CA VAL A 742 -7.34 19.45 8.07
C VAL A 742 -6.80 18.04 7.92
N SER A 743 -7.38 17.27 7.00
CA SER A 743 -6.88 15.97 6.55
C SER A 743 -7.00 15.89 5.04
N ALA A 744 -6.12 15.13 4.39
CA ALA A 744 -6.12 14.94 2.95
C ALA A 744 -6.08 13.45 2.60
N GLY A 745 -6.76 13.08 1.52
CA GLY A 745 -6.86 11.70 1.03
C GLY A 745 -7.88 11.64 -0.10
N ASP A 746 -7.81 10.65 -0.98
CA ASP A 746 -8.83 10.43 -2.03
C ASP A 746 -10.02 9.72 -1.38
N TYR A 747 -10.99 10.49 -0.88
CA TYR A 747 -12.10 9.96 -0.08
C TYR A 747 -13.27 9.51 -0.95
N ASP A 748 -13.39 10.02 -2.18
CA ASP A 748 -14.43 9.63 -3.14
C ASP A 748 -13.95 8.66 -4.24
N GLY A 749 -12.65 8.38 -4.30
CA GLY A 749 -12.03 7.41 -5.20
C GLY A 749 -11.88 7.92 -6.64
N ASP A 750 -11.93 9.23 -6.88
CA ASP A 750 -11.89 9.80 -8.23
C ASP A 750 -10.46 9.98 -8.78
N GLY A 751 -9.44 9.72 -7.95
CA GLY A 751 -8.02 9.86 -8.25
C GLY A 751 -7.40 11.21 -7.88
N HIS A 752 -8.16 12.11 -7.27
CA HIS A 752 -7.69 13.37 -6.69
C HIS A 752 -7.65 13.26 -5.17
N ALA A 753 -6.67 13.90 -4.53
CA ALA A 753 -6.79 14.09 -3.10
C ALA A 753 -7.96 15.06 -2.81
N ASP A 754 -8.73 14.76 -1.78
CA ASP A 754 -9.77 15.58 -1.19
C ASP A 754 -9.28 16.21 0.12
N VAL A 755 -10.01 17.23 0.60
CA VAL A 755 -9.75 17.87 1.90
C VAL A 755 -10.95 17.70 2.83
N LEU A 756 -10.70 17.14 4.02
CA LEU A 756 -11.60 17.26 5.16
C LEU A 756 -11.14 18.42 6.04
N ALA A 757 -12.04 19.34 6.38
CA ALA A 757 -11.73 20.50 7.21
C ALA A 757 -12.70 20.60 8.40
N GLY A 758 -12.14 20.72 9.61
CA GLY A 758 -12.92 20.91 10.83
C GLY A 758 -13.35 22.36 11.00
N ILE A 759 -14.62 22.56 11.39
CA ILE A 759 -15.23 23.86 11.69
C ILE A 759 -15.85 23.82 13.10
N PRO A 760 -15.06 23.71 14.17
CA PRO A 760 -15.62 23.76 15.51
C PRO A 760 -16.25 25.14 15.76
N LEU A 761 -17.22 25.16 16.69
CA LEU A 761 -17.98 26.35 17.09
C LEU A 761 -18.96 26.87 16.03
N GLU A 762 -19.07 26.19 14.88
CA GLU A 762 -20.14 26.44 13.92
C GLU A 762 -21.50 26.14 14.53
N ASP A 763 -22.40 27.11 14.49
CA ASP A 763 -23.80 26.92 14.82
C ASP A 763 -24.53 26.39 13.58
N LEU A 764 -24.61 25.06 13.42
CA LEU A 764 -25.49 24.44 12.43
C LEU A 764 -26.95 24.65 12.84
N THR A 765 -27.53 25.81 12.55
CA THR A 765 -28.97 26.02 12.73
C THR A 765 -29.73 25.03 11.85
N ARG A 766 -30.47 24.12 12.49
CA ARG A 766 -31.26 23.07 11.85
C ARG A 766 -32.55 23.59 11.23
#